data_AF-A0A834H1L2-F1
#
_entry.id   AF-A0A834H1L2-F1
#
_cell.length_a   1.000
_cell.length_b   1.000
_cell.length_c   1.000
_cell.angle_alpha   90.00
_cell.angle_beta   90.00
_cell.angle_gamma   90.00
#
_symmetry.space_group_name_H-M   'P 1'
#
loop_
_entity.id
_entity.type
_entity.pdbx_description
1 polymer ?
#
loop_
_entity_poly.entity_id
_entity_poly.type
_entity_poly.pdbx_seq_one_letter_code
_entity_poly.pdbx_strand_id
1 'polypeptide(L)'
;MNDSDAALAHYRSPVSSKINGWVMQRHGRNTVVGFRTSITTAAASALIRTRLLRPCNSSRSYIHLVSFLQLVSCGSMLYPVEAMAGANTVAIPMADSQASGSGRKQALISLSDKKDLAFLGNGLQELGYTIVSTGGTASALETAGVSVTKVEQLTGFPEMLDGRVKTLHPNIHGGILARRDQKQHMEALIKHGIGSTTTGTFDVVVVNLYPFYDKVSSASGIAFEDGIENIDIGGPAMITAAAKVIHLDQMLQLMFESRNILLVVHDSTVVSIKSVLAIKGISPVYCTCRALNVQDYPELLGFLQRNQDDQQFRRKLAAKAFQHVAYDSAVSERLRKQTVGDDFPSSLTVPLSLKCSLRYGENPHQKAAFYVDKSLSEVNGSGIATAVQHHGKEMSYNNYLDADAAWNCVCEFNKPTCVIVKHTNPCGVASRDDIIEAYKLSVKADPVSAFGGIVAFNIEVDEDLAKEIHEFRSPTDGVTRMFYEIVVAPKYSKKGLEILHGKSKTLRILEASKNKKGKLSLRQVGGGWLAQDSDDLTPEDIEFNLVSEKTPQENELSDAIPLFHVEFEAQEHFTVAITVQGNCMLGMGSGQPNRLESLRIALRKAGDEVKGAALASDAFFPFEFVCPSPWKDAVEEACESGIGVIAEPGGSIRDGDAIDCCNKYGVSLLFTNVRHFRH
;
A
#
# COMPACT_ATOMS: atom_id res chain seq x y z
N MET A 1 -77.98 -4.17 -14.45
CA MET A 1 -77.31 -3.71 -13.22
C MET A 1 -76.00 -3.08 -13.68
N ASN A 2 -76.02 -1.86 -14.25
CA ASN A 2 -76.41 -0.56 -13.69
C ASN A 2 -75.28 0.01 -12.79
N ASP A 3 -74.80 1.25 -12.94
CA ASP A 3 -74.99 2.32 -13.97
C ASP A 3 -73.67 3.16 -14.03
N SER A 4 -73.17 3.59 -15.20
CA SER A 4 -73.29 4.94 -15.81
C SER A 4 -72.49 6.06 -15.08
N ASP A 5 -71.90 7.10 -15.69
CA ASP A 5 -71.69 7.59 -17.08
C ASP A 5 -70.27 8.24 -17.16
N ALA A 6 -69.67 8.75 -18.25
CA ALA A 6 -70.06 9.16 -19.61
C ALA A 6 -68.92 8.77 -20.62
N ALA A 7 -68.89 8.95 -21.96
CA ALA A 7 -69.41 9.94 -22.92
C ALA A 7 -68.76 11.36 -22.80
N LEU A 8 -68.40 12.14 -23.84
CA LEU A 8 -68.35 12.12 -25.33
C LEU A 8 -67.36 13.26 -25.77
N ALA A 9 -66.76 13.45 -26.96
CA ALA A 9 -66.72 12.78 -28.29
C ALA A 9 -65.44 13.23 -29.09
N HIS A 10 -65.35 12.90 -30.39
CA HIS A 10 -64.27 13.23 -31.35
C HIS A 10 -64.24 14.69 -31.88
N TYR A 11 -63.13 15.14 -32.51
CA TYR A 11 -63.08 15.38 -33.99
C TYR A 11 -61.69 15.69 -34.61
N ARG A 12 -61.30 14.90 -35.63
CA ARG A 12 -60.45 15.16 -36.85
C ARG A 12 -59.10 15.91 -36.82
N SER A 13 -58.35 15.74 -37.92
CA SER A 13 -56.97 16.16 -38.24
C SER A 13 -56.92 16.93 -39.59
N PRO A 14 -55.78 17.09 -40.31
CA PRO A 14 -54.54 17.82 -39.98
C PRO A 14 -54.15 18.90 -41.04
N VAL A 15 -53.16 19.76 -40.76
CA VAL A 15 -52.49 20.62 -41.78
C VAL A 15 -50.96 20.70 -41.55
N SER A 16 -50.21 20.95 -42.62
CA SER A 16 -48.74 21.05 -42.72
C SER A 16 -48.21 22.46 -42.34
N SER A 17 -46.90 22.82 -42.33
CA SER A 17 -45.80 22.36 -43.19
C SER A 17 -44.36 22.75 -42.75
N LYS A 18 -43.39 21.91 -43.19
CA LYS A 18 -42.06 22.21 -43.78
C LYS A 18 -41.02 23.19 -43.14
N ILE A 19 -39.85 22.60 -42.85
CA ILE A 19 -38.49 22.91 -43.36
C ILE A 19 -37.51 23.81 -42.55
N ASN A 20 -36.36 23.16 -42.24
CA ASN A 20 -34.97 23.61 -42.02
C ASN A 20 -34.64 24.78 -41.05
N GLY A 21 -33.72 24.53 -40.11
CA GLY A 21 -32.94 25.56 -39.41
C GLY A 21 -31.57 25.80 -40.08
N TRP A 22 -30.59 26.41 -39.38
CA TRP A 22 -29.14 26.31 -39.64
C TRP A 22 -28.34 26.80 -38.40
N VAL A 23 -27.02 26.56 -38.38
CA VAL A 23 -26.11 26.84 -37.24
C VAL A 23 -25.49 28.25 -37.33
N MET A 24 -25.13 28.86 -36.19
CA MET A 24 -24.15 29.95 -36.16
C MET A 24 -23.12 29.85 -35.03
N GLN A 25 -21.99 30.54 -35.20
CA GLN A 25 -20.73 30.30 -34.50
C GLN A 25 -20.38 31.33 -33.40
N ARG A 26 -19.31 31.03 -32.66
CA ARG A 26 -18.60 31.92 -31.73
C ARG A 26 -18.34 33.32 -32.32
N HIS A 27 -18.50 34.33 -31.48
CA HIS A 27 -17.57 35.47 -31.38
C HIS A 27 -17.37 35.79 -29.89
N GLY A 28 -16.26 36.45 -29.53
CA GLY A 28 -15.98 36.83 -28.15
C GLY A 28 -15.05 38.04 -28.06
N ARG A 29 -15.12 38.76 -26.95
CA ARG A 29 -14.14 39.77 -26.50
C ARG A 29 -14.31 40.06 -25.01
N ASN A 30 -13.27 40.65 -24.42
CA ASN A 30 -13.17 40.92 -23.00
C ASN A 30 -14.14 42.02 -22.53
N THR A 31 -14.71 41.86 -21.34
CA THR A 31 -15.10 42.99 -20.49
C THR A 31 -14.61 42.72 -19.07
N VAL A 32 -13.71 43.57 -18.56
CA VAL A 32 -13.30 43.54 -17.16
C VAL A 32 -14.23 44.46 -16.38
N VAL A 33 -14.93 43.92 -15.38
CA VAL A 33 -15.63 44.71 -14.36
C VAL A 33 -15.22 44.18 -13.00
N GLY A 34 -14.38 44.94 -12.30
CA GLY A 34 -14.09 44.69 -10.89
C GLY A 34 -15.00 45.52 -10.00
N PHE A 35 -15.57 44.89 -8.97
CA PHE A 35 -16.13 45.61 -7.82
C PHE A 35 -15.41 45.15 -6.55
N ARG A 36 -15.25 46.07 -5.61
CA ARG A 36 -14.48 45.92 -4.37
C ARG A 36 -15.28 46.57 -3.24
N THR A 37 -15.08 46.09 -2.01
CA THR A 37 -15.78 46.49 -0.77
C THR A 37 -17.28 46.07 -0.74
N SER A 38 -17.94 45.89 0.41
CA SER A 38 -17.54 46.19 1.80
C SER A 38 -17.87 45.04 2.77
N ILE A 39 -17.22 45.05 3.94
CA ILE A 39 -17.54 44.17 5.08
C ILE A 39 -18.75 44.74 5.83
N THR A 40 -19.66 43.87 6.26
CA THR A 40 -20.58 44.14 7.38
C THR A 40 -20.66 42.93 8.31
N THR A 41 -20.45 43.16 9.61
CA THR A 41 -20.55 42.15 10.67
C THR A 41 -21.96 42.09 11.25
N ALA A 42 -22.51 40.90 11.42
CA ALA A 42 -23.66 40.66 12.28
C ALA A 42 -23.44 39.38 13.10
N ALA A 43 -23.39 39.51 14.43
CA ALA A 43 -23.32 38.39 15.35
C ALA A 43 -24.72 38.04 15.86
N ALA A 44 -25.05 36.75 15.93
CA ALA A 44 -26.32 36.25 16.44
C ALA A 44 -26.09 35.06 17.39
N SER A 45 -26.14 35.32 18.69
CA SER A 45 -26.16 34.28 19.72
C SER A 45 -27.60 33.78 19.91
N ALA A 46 -27.82 32.47 19.80
CA ALA A 46 -29.10 31.84 20.16
C ALA A 46 -28.85 30.57 20.99
N LEU A 47 -29.51 30.48 22.15
CA LEU A 47 -29.43 29.31 23.03
C LEU A 47 -30.21 28.14 22.40
N ILE A 48 -29.66 26.93 22.47
CA ILE A 48 -30.45 25.69 22.37
C ILE A 48 -30.33 24.95 23.71
N ARG A 49 -31.49 24.54 24.23
CA ARG A 49 -31.64 23.93 25.56
C ARG A 49 -31.21 22.46 25.55
N THR A 50 -30.52 22.02 26.60
CA THR A 50 -30.45 20.60 26.94
C THR A 50 -31.85 20.06 27.25
N ARG A 51 -32.21 18.92 26.62
CA ARG A 51 -33.40 18.13 26.97
C ARG A 51 -32.95 16.77 27.48
N LEU A 52 -33.22 16.52 28.76
CA LEU A 52 -33.09 15.19 29.36
C LEU A 52 -34.14 14.25 28.77
N LEU A 53 -33.75 13.02 28.45
CA LEU A 53 -34.65 11.91 28.18
C LEU A 53 -34.24 10.70 29.02
N ARG A 54 -35.18 10.19 29.82
CA ARG A 54 -35.16 8.81 30.33
C ARG A 54 -35.89 7.92 29.31
N PRO A 55 -35.52 6.66 29.22
CA PRO A 55 -36.34 5.60 29.83
C PRO A 55 -35.51 4.81 30.85
N CYS A 56 -36.01 3.87 31.65
CA CYS A 56 -37.32 3.51 32.20
C CYS A 56 -37.08 2.07 32.73
N ASN A 57 -37.48 1.75 33.96
CA ASN A 57 -37.18 0.43 34.52
C ASN A 57 -38.10 -0.64 33.93
N SER A 58 -37.53 -1.79 33.53
CA SER A 58 -38.21 -3.08 33.58
C SER A 58 -37.29 -4.09 34.25
N SER A 59 -37.87 -5.05 34.98
CA SER A 59 -37.13 -5.96 35.85
C SER A 59 -37.50 -7.41 35.56
N ARG A 60 -36.48 -8.29 35.51
CA ARG A 60 -36.57 -9.68 35.96
C ARG A 60 -35.20 -10.30 36.16
N SER A 61 -35.14 -11.24 37.10
CA SER A 61 -33.92 -11.81 37.66
C SER A 61 -33.35 -12.94 36.80
N TYR A 62 -32.05 -13.19 36.93
CA TYR A 62 -31.53 -14.55 37.22
C TYR A 62 -30.43 -14.46 38.29
N ILE A 63 -30.12 -15.59 38.91
CA ILE A 63 -29.33 -15.71 40.16
C ILE A 63 -28.18 -16.73 39.95
N HIS A 64 -27.22 -16.76 40.88
CA HIS A 64 -26.03 -17.62 40.99
C HIS A 64 -24.77 -17.08 40.29
N LEU A 65 -23.58 -17.12 40.91
CA LEU A 65 -23.22 -17.45 42.31
C LEU A 65 -22.03 -16.58 42.76
N VAL A 66 -21.97 -16.22 44.05
CA VAL A 66 -20.87 -15.42 44.61
C VAL A 66 -19.87 -16.30 45.37
N SER A 67 -18.59 -16.04 45.09
CA SER A 67 -17.36 -16.35 45.83
C SER A 67 -17.44 -17.16 47.12
N PHE A 68 -16.72 -18.28 47.15
CA PHE A 68 -16.07 -18.79 48.36
C PHE A 68 -14.56 -18.57 48.23
N LEU A 69 -13.98 -17.79 49.14
CA LEU A 69 -12.56 -17.43 49.12
C LEU A 69 -11.96 -17.81 50.48
N GLN A 70 -11.32 -18.99 50.56
CA GLN A 70 -10.69 -19.44 51.79
C GLN A 70 -9.35 -18.74 52.00
N LEU A 71 -9.18 -18.17 53.19
CA LEU A 71 -7.93 -17.58 53.66
C LEU A 71 -6.90 -18.68 53.96
N VAL A 72 -5.75 -18.64 53.31
CA VAL A 72 -4.51 -19.23 53.82
C VAL A 72 -3.58 -18.08 54.19
N SER A 73 -3.32 -17.92 55.49
CA SER A 73 -2.40 -16.90 56.00
C SER A 73 -0.96 -17.39 55.90
N CYS A 74 -0.05 -16.57 55.39
CA CYS A 74 1.39 -16.80 55.57
C CYS A 74 2.20 -15.49 55.59
N GLY A 75 2.89 -15.27 56.72
CA GLY A 75 4.18 -14.58 56.83
C GLY A 75 4.42 -13.26 56.07
N SER A 76 4.03 -12.13 56.66
CA SER A 76 4.56 -10.83 56.26
C SER A 76 5.99 -10.61 56.76
N MET A 77 6.99 -10.61 55.86
CA MET A 77 8.32 -10.03 56.09
C MET A 77 8.52 -8.79 55.23
N LEU A 78 8.12 -7.63 55.77
CA LEU A 78 8.49 -6.32 55.22
C LEU A 78 9.80 -5.86 55.88
N TYR A 79 10.91 -5.95 55.15
CA TYR A 79 12.15 -5.29 55.54
C TYR A 79 12.10 -3.81 55.11
N PRO A 80 12.18 -2.84 56.03
CA PRO A 80 12.35 -1.45 55.65
C PRO A 80 13.77 -1.24 55.14
N VAL A 81 13.93 -0.90 53.86
CA VAL A 81 15.21 -0.43 53.32
C VAL A 81 15.36 1.05 53.70
N GLU A 82 16.10 1.30 54.76
CA GLU A 82 16.45 2.67 55.17
C GLU A 82 17.29 3.37 54.08
N ALA A 83 17.02 4.66 53.88
CA ALA A 83 17.79 5.46 52.94
C ALA A 83 19.19 5.75 53.51
N MET A 84 20.20 5.03 53.01
CA MET A 84 21.61 5.14 53.42
C MET A 84 22.23 6.51 53.07
N ALA A 85 21.95 7.52 53.90
CA ALA A 85 22.63 8.80 53.91
C ALA A 85 23.99 8.70 54.63
N GLY A 86 24.91 7.91 54.08
CA GLY A 86 26.26 7.69 54.63
C GLY A 86 27.35 8.24 53.70
N ALA A 87 27.83 9.46 53.96
CA ALA A 87 28.86 10.08 53.16
C ALA A 87 30.28 9.65 53.58
N ASN A 88 31.14 9.36 52.59
CA ASN A 88 32.60 9.31 52.75
C ASN A 88 33.26 9.84 51.48
N THR A 89 33.31 11.16 51.35
CA THR A 89 33.93 11.86 50.20
C THR A 89 35.44 11.94 50.36
N VAL A 90 36.18 11.18 49.55
CA VAL A 90 37.62 11.45 49.33
C VAL A 90 37.75 12.70 48.47
N ALA A 91 38.26 13.79 49.04
CA ALA A 91 38.44 15.05 48.30
C ALA A 91 39.69 14.98 47.41
N ILE A 92 39.52 15.29 46.12
CA ILE A 92 40.61 15.54 45.17
C ILE A 92 40.58 17.06 44.85
N PRO A 93 41.72 17.78 44.90
CA PRO A 93 41.72 19.22 44.61
C PRO A 93 41.35 19.50 43.16
N MET A 94 40.34 20.35 42.94
CA MET A 94 40.09 20.93 41.62
C MET A 94 40.93 22.19 41.44
N ALA A 95 41.63 22.27 40.30
CA ALA A 95 42.31 23.48 39.87
C ALA A 95 41.34 24.31 39.01
N ASP A 96 41.06 25.54 39.42
CA ASP A 96 40.23 26.46 38.65
C ASP A 96 40.88 26.80 37.30
N SER A 97 40.10 26.68 36.23
CA SER A 97 40.36 27.39 34.98
C SER A 97 39.03 27.95 34.46
N GLN A 98 38.91 29.27 34.46
CA GLN A 98 37.71 29.93 33.95
C GLN A 98 37.68 29.85 32.42
N ALA A 99 36.71 29.11 31.89
CA ALA A 99 36.32 29.15 30.48
C ALA A 99 34.86 29.63 30.37
N SER A 100 34.54 30.37 29.31
CA SER A 100 33.23 31.01 29.13
C SER A 100 32.11 29.99 28.88
N GLY A 101 30.93 30.27 29.43
CA GLY A 101 29.80 29.34 29.53
C GLY A 101 29.10 29.01 28.21
N SER A 102 29.72 28.14 27.41
CA SER A 102 29.08 27.40 26.31
C SER A 102 29.17 25.91 26.61
N GLY A 103 28.04 25.25 26.87
CA GLY A 103 28.00 23.81 27.11
C GLY A 103 28.54 23.03 25.91
N ARG A 104 29.39 22.04 26.16
CA ARG A 104 30.00 21.22 25.10
C ARG A 104 28.91 20.35 24.47
N LYS A 105 28.73 20.45 23.15
CA LYS A 105 27.70 19.69 22.43
C LYS A 105 28.02 18.19 22.47
N GLN A 106 27.00 17.33 22.50
CA GLN A 106 27.15 15.87 22.57
C GLN A 106 26.35 15.13 21.50
N ALA A 107 26.97 14.15 20.85
CA ALA A 107 26.32 13.23 19.91
C ALA A 107 26.41 11.79 20.42
N LEU A 108 25.27 11.12 20.57
CA LEU A 108 25.20 9.69 20.83
C LEU A 108 25.10 8.93 19.51
N ILE A 109 26.02 7.99 19.26
CA ILE A 109 26.10 7.21 18.02
C ILE A 109 26.09 5.71 18.36
N SER A 110 25.13 4.93 17.87
CA SER A 110 25.07 3.47 18.07
C SER A 110 24.52 2.81 16.82
N LEU A 111 25.39 2.22 16.00
CA LEU A 111 25.03 1.70 14.68
C LEU A 111 25.30 0.21 14.53
N SER A 112 24.34 -0.52 13.96
CA SER A 112 24.57 -1.86 13.42
C SER A 112 25.29 -1.78 12.07
N ASP A 113 24.70 -1.10 11.08
CA ASP A 113 25.37 -0.81 9.79
C ASP A 113 26.26 0.45 9.93
N LYS A 114 27.56 0.27 9.67
CA LYS A 114 28.63 1.25 9.93
C LYS A 114 29.19 1.89 8.65
N LYS A 115 28.53 1.71 7.50
CA LYS A 115 28.85 2.44 6.26
C LYS A 115 28.90 3.94 6.51
N ASP A 116 29.95 4.57 5.99
CA ASP A 116 30.32 5.99 6.10
C ASP A 116 30.30 6.59 7.53
N LEU A 117 30.42 5.74 8.56
CA LEU A 117 30.50 6.15 9.97
C LEU A 117 31.68 7.12 10.23
N ALA A 118 32.79 6.99 9.49
CA ALA A 118 33.91 7.92 9.54
C ALA A 118 33.56 9.34 9.05
N PHE A 119 32.74 9.45 8.00
CA PHE A 119 32.29 10.76 7.48
C PHE A 119 31.37 11.46 8.48
N LEU A 120 30.41 10.72 9.05
CA LEU A 120 29.55 11.21 10.13
C LEU A 120 30.36 11.63 11.36
N GLY A 121 31.29 10.79 11.81
CA GLY A 121 32.11 11.02 13.00
C GLY A 121 32.97 12.27 12.88
N ASN A 122 33.77 12.37 11.82
CA ASN A 122 34.63 13.54 11.58
C ASN A 122 33.81 14.83 11.42
N GLY A 123 32.73 14.82 10.62
CA GLY A 123 31.86 15.99 10.44
C GLY A 123 31.18 16.46 11.73
N LEU A 124 30.89 15.56 12.68
CA LEU A 124 30.41 15.96 14.01
C LEU A 124 31.52 16.57 14.88
N GLN A 125 32.77 16.09 14.80
CA GLN A 125 33.89 16.68 15.55
C GLN A 125 34.29 18.06 15.01
N GLU A 126 34.30 18.25 13.69
CA GLU A 126 34.49 19.55 13.04
C GLU A 126 33.45 20.59 13.48
N LEU A 127 32.22 20.14 13.74
CA LEU A 127 31.13 20.97 14.29
C LEU A 127 31.15 21.10 15.83
N GLY A 128 32.20 20.60 16.49
CA GLY A 128 32.43 20.76 17.93
C GLY A 128 31.65 19.81 18.84
N TYR A 129 31.08 18.72 18.31
CA TYR A 129 30.40 17.71 19.13
C TYR A 129 31.40 16.73 19.74
N THR A 130 31.28 16.49 21.04
CA THR A 130 31.85 15.29 21.69
C THR A 130 31.00 14.08 21.33
N ILE A 131 31.64 12.94 21.03
CA ILE A 131 30.95 11.73 20.59
C ILE A 131 30.94 10.70 21.69
N VAL A 132 29.74 10.19 22.01
CA VAL A 132 29.51 9.05 22.90
C VAL A 132 29.05 7.87 22.05
N SER A 133 29.60 6.68 22.24
CA SER A 133 29.26 5.53 21.39
C SER A 133 29.36 4.17 22.08
N THR A 134 28.63 3.17 21.56
CA THR A 134 28.54 1.80 22.08
C THR A 134 29.65 0.91 21.49
N GLY A 135 30.29 0.07 22.31
CA GLY A 135 31.21 -1.02 21.93
C GLY A 135 31.77 -1.00 20.49
N GLY A 136 31.24 -1.86 19.61
CA GLY A 136 31.71 -2.00 18.23
C GLY A 136 31.45 -0.80 17.29
N THR A 137 30.62 0.17 17.69
CA THR A 137 30.50 1.46 16.99
C THR A 137 31.62 2.41 17.42
N ALA A 138 31.94 2.43 18.71
CA ALA A 138 33.06 3.20 19.26
C ALA A 138 34.40 2.76 18.65
N SER A 139 34.69 1.45 18.63
CA SER A 139 35.95 0.93 18.07
C SER A 139 36.14 1.24 16.57
N ALA A 140 35.05 1.29 15.80
CA ALA A 140 35.09 1.66 14.38
C ALA A 140 35.36 3.17 14.18
N LEU A 141 34.81 4.02 15.05
CA LEU A 141 35.11 5.46 15.09
C LEU A 141 36.55 5.73 15.52
N GLU A 142 37.03 5.05 16.57
CA GLU A 142 38.44 5.15 17.04
C GLU A 142 39.43 4.75 15.94
N THR A 143 39.12 3.68 15.18
CA THR A 143 39.93 3.24 14.03
C THR A 143 39.93 4.26 12.89
N ALA A 144 38.88 5.06 12.75
CA ALA A 144 38.79 6.18 11.81
C ALA A 144 39.45 7.48 12.33
N GLY A 145 40.12 7.45 13.50
CA GLY A 145 40.77 8.61 14.12
C GLY A 145 39.83 9.50 14.94
N VAL A 146 38.56 9.14 15.06
CA VAL A 146 37.54 9.94 15.76
C VAL A 146 37.62 9.68 17.26
N SER A 147 37.79 10.75 18.06
CA SER A 147 37.83 10.63 19.53
C SER A 147 36.45 10.29 20.11
N VAL A 148 36.33 9.23 20.92
CA VAL A 148 35.06 8.74 21.45
C VAL A 148 35.10 8.48 22.95
N THR A 149 34.05 8.90 23.66
CA THR A 149 33.72 8.40 25.00
C THR A 149 32.84 7.17 24.86
N LYS A 150 33.19 6.05 25.51
CA LYS A 150 32.40 4.82 25.41
C LYS A 150 31.22 4.85 26.38
N VAL A 151 30.08 4.26 26.01
CA VAL A 151 28.86 4.27 26.84
C VAL A 151 29.11 3.72 28.23
N GLU A 152 29.95 2.70 28.36
CA GLU A 152 30.33 2.05 29.62
C GLU A 152 31.08 3.00 30.57
N GLN A 153 31.82 3.97 30.01
CA GLN A 153 32.50 5.04 30.77
C GLN A 153 31.51 6.09 31.29
N LEU A 154 30.39 6.30 30.59
CA LEU A 154 29.35 7.26 30.96
C LEU A 154 28.29 6.66 31.90
N THR A 155 28.03 5.35 31.81
CA THR A 155 27.10 4.63 32.70
C THR A 155 27.77 4.16 33.99
N GLY A 156 29.05 3.79 33.94
CA GLY A 156 29.74 3.05 35.01
C GLY A 156 29.37 1.56 35.04
N PHE A 157 28.64 1.07 34.04
CA PHE A 157 28.21 -0.34 33.92
C PHE A 157 28.84 -1.00 32.68
N PRO A 158 29.32 -2.25 32.79
CA PRO A 158 29.88 -2.99 31.67
C PRO A 158 28.81 -3.47 30.68
N GLU A 159 29.23 -3.82 29.47
CA GLU A 159 28.37 -4.58 28.54
C GLU A 159 28.08 -5.98 29.13
N MET A 160 26.79 -6.35 29.21
CA MET A 160 26.32 -7.61 29.82
C MET A 160 25.11 -8.16 29.07
N LEU A 161 24.81 -9.45 29.28
CA LEU A 161 23.76 -10.19 28.56
C LEU A 161 23.92 -10.04 27.03
N ASP A 162 25.14 -10.29 26.55
CA ASP A 162 25.55 -10.19 25.14
C ASP A 162 25.21 -8.84 24.48
N GLY A 163 25.20 -7.80 25.31
CA GLY A 163 24.97 -6.42 24.90
C GLY A 163 23.50 -5.99 24.82
N ARG A 164 22.55 -6.83 25.22
CA ARG A 164 21.09 -6.54 25.18
C ARG A 164 20.68 -5.31 25.99
N VAL A 165 21.39 -4.98 27.07
CA VAL A 165 21.01 -3.92 28.03
C VAL A 165 21.91 -2.68 28.05
N LYS A 166 22.96 -2.63 27.22
CA LYS A 166 24.06 -1.65 27.32
C LYS A 166 23.68 -0.17 27.25
N THR A 167 22.56 0.17 26.61
CA THR A 167 22.06 1.56 26.54
C THR A 167 20.85 1.83 27.45
N LEU A 168 20.27 0.80 28.08
CA LEU A 168 19.04 0.89 28.89
C LEU A 168 19.32 1.45 30.30
N HIS A 169 20.04 2.57 30.37
CA HIS A 169 20.54 3.18 31.61
C HIS A 169 20.05 4.63 31.78
N PRO A 170 19.76 5.10 33.02
CA PRO A 170 19.35 6.49 33.27
C PRO A 170 20.32 7.55 32.75
N ASN A 171 21.64 7.30 32.75
CA ASN A 171 22.60 8.27 32.21
C ASN A 171 22.47 8.46 30.70
N ILE A 172 21.92 7.47 29.97
CA ILE A 172 21.62 7.57 28.55
C ILE A 172 20.23 8.15 28.34
N HIS A 173 19.18 7.46 28.82
CA HIS A 173 17.81 7.88 28.56
C HIS A 173 17.42 9.19 29.26
N GLY A 174 18.01 9.51 30.42
CA GLY A 174 17.86 10.81 31.07
C GLY A 174 18.48 11.95 30.25
N GLY A 175 19.70 11.74 29.73
CA GLY A 175 20.36 12.71 28.84
C GLY A 175 19.68 12.88 27.48
N ILE A 176 18.88 11.90 27.04
CA ILE A 176 18.01 12.01 25.86
C ILE A 176 16.69 12.71 26.22
N LEU A 177 16.01 12.31 27.30
CA LEU A 177 14.65 12.73 27.65
C LEU A 177 14.56 14.05 28.43
N ALA A 178 15.68 14.61 28.88
CA ALA A 178 15.70 15.85 29.66
C ALA A 178 15.26 17.06 28.83
N ARG A 179 14.12 17.61 29.22
CA ARG A 179 13.59 18.89 28.75
C ARG A 179 14.46 20.04 29.24
N ARG A 180 15.31 20.57 28.35
CA ARG A 180 16.28 21.64 28.66
C ARG A 180 15.63 22.98 29.00
N ASP A 181 14.38 23.17 28.57
CA ASP A 181 13.53 24.31 28.93
C ASP A 181 12.95 24.20 30.35
N GLN A 182 12.92 23.00 30.94
CA GLN A 182 12.41 22.75 32.29
C GLN A 182 13.53 22.67 33.32
N LYS A 183 13.68 23.73 34.12
CA LYS A 183 14.65 23.83 35.21
C LYS A 183 14.68 22.59 36.12
N GLN A 184 13.51 22.04 36.45
CA GLN A 184 13.36 20.83 37.29
C GLN A 184 13.98 19.57 36.66
N HIS A 185 13.93 19.41 35.33
CA HIS A 185 14.59 18.28 34.65
C HIS A 185 16.12 18.42 34.74
N MET A 186 16.65 19.63 34.49
CA MET A 186 18.09 19.89 34.56
C MET A 186 18.63 19.77 36.00
N GLU A 187 17.88 20.23 36.99
CA GLU A 187 18.19 20.04 38.41
C GLU A 187 18.18 18.56 38.81
N ALA A 188 17.24 17.76 38.28
CA ALA A 188 17.20 16.32 38.50
C ALA A 188 18.42 15.61 37.89
N LEU A 189 18.85 15.98 36.67
CA LEU A 189 20.07 15.43 36.07
C LEU A 189 21.29 15.68 36.96
N ILE A 190 21.51 16.95 37.35
CA ILE A 190 22.64 17.36 38.20
C ILE A 190 22.61 16.62 39.55
N LYS A 191 21.44 16.60 40.21
CA LYS A 191 21.25 15.93 41.52
C LYS A 191 21.60 14.44 41.49
N HIS A 192 21.29 13.77 40.38
CA HIS A 192 21.52 12.33 40.23
C HIS A 192 22.82 11.99 39.46
N GLY A 193 23.71 12.98 39.26
CA GLY A 193 25.02 12.78 38.64
C GLY A 193 24.99 12.52 37.13
N ILE A 194 23.82 12.64 36.49
CA ILE A 194 23.65 12.42 35.04
C ILE A 194 24.28 13.62 34.31
N GLY A 195 25.54 13.46 33.90
CA GLY A 195 26.33 14.51 33.27
C GLY A 195 26.96 15.50 34.25
N SER A 196 27.48 15.01 35.37
CA SER A 196 28.17 15.81 36.40
C SER A 196 29.42 16.59 35.93
N THR A 197 29.83 16.44 34.67
CA THR A 197 31.00 17.07 34.04
C THR A 197 30.63 18.08 32.95
N THR A 198 29.68 18.99 33.25
CA THR A 198 29.28 20.12 32.36
C THR A 198 28.58 19.70 31.06
N THR A 199 28.37 18.40 30.84
CA THR A 199 27.81 17.80 29.64
C THR A 199 26.94 16.61 30.02
N GLY A 200 25.61 16.76 29.93
CA GLY A 200 24.65 15.75 30.41
C GLY A 200 23.43 15.53 29.54
N THR A 201 23.40 16.11 28.34
CA THR A 201 22.27 16.01 27.42
C THR A 201 22.75 15.81 26.00
N PHE A 202 22.13 14.89 25.26
CA PHE A 202 22.49 14.64 23.87
C PHE A 202 21.81 15.65 22.94
N ASP A 203 22.60 16.24 22.05
CA ASP A 203 22.14 17.15 20.99
C ASP A 203 21.78 16.40 19.71
N VAL A 204 22.47 15.29 19.46
CA VAL A 204 22.30 14.43 18.28
C VAL A 204 22.18 12.99 18.77
N VAL A 205 21.21 12.24 18.24
CA VAL A 205 21.05 10.80 18.52
C VAL A 205 20.97 10.07 17.19
N VAL A 206 22.05 9.36 16.86
CA VAL A 206 22.25 8.58 15.63
C VAL A 206 22.17 7.11 15.95
N VAL A 207 21.12 6.46 15.46
CA VAL A 207 20.91 5.01 15.63
C VAL A 207 20.42 4.41 14.31
N ASN A 208 20.91 3.22 13.97
CA ASN A 208 20.21 2.29 13.09
C ASN A 208 20.10 0.93 13.78
N LEU A 209 18.97 0.25 13.56
CA LEU A 209 18.63 -0.99 14.26
C LEU A 209 19.47 -2.17 13.76
N TYR A 210 19.44 -3.27 14.50
CA TYR A 210 19.96 -4.53 13.99
C TYR A 210 19.20 -4.94 12.71
N PRO A 211 19.87 -5.51 11.69
CA PRO A 211 19.27 -5.83 10.39
C PRO A 211 18.43 -7.12 10.45
N PHE A 212 17.58 -7.26 11.47
CA PHE A 212 16.66 -8.38 11.62
C PHE A 212 15.80 -8.53 10.37
N TYR A 213 15.27 -7.43 9.83
CA TYR A 213 14.44 -7.44 8.62
C TYR A 213 15.20 -8.09 7.46
N ASP A 214 16.36 -7.53 7.10
CA ASP A 214 17.20 -8.03 6.00
C ASP A 214 17.68 -9.48 6.22
N LYS A 215 17.86 -9.89 7.48
CA LYS A 215 18.23 -11.27 7.86
C LYS A 215 17.07 -12.25 7.71
N VAL A 216 15.88 -11.96 8.27
CA VAL A 216 14.70 -12.84 8.15
C VAL A 216 14.12 -12.83 6.74
N SER A 217 14.35 -11.77 5.97
CA SER A 217 14.01 -11.67 4.54
C SER A 217 15.13 -12.09 3.60
N SER A 218 16.24 -12.63 4.10
CA SER A 218 17.34 -13.09 3.25
C SER A 218 16.93 -14.32 2.43
N ALA A 219 17.51 -14.50 1.24
CA ALA A 219 17.14 -15.60 0.35
C ALA A 219 17.47 -17.00 0.92
N SER A 220 18.40 -17.09 1.88
CA SER A 220 18.70 -18.31 2.65
C SER A 220 17.75 -18.53 3.84
N GLY A 221 17.03 -17.49 4.25
CA GLY A 221 16.45 -17.39 5.59
C GLY A 221 17.50 -17.41 6.71
N ILE A 222 16.99 -17.43 7.94
CA ILE A 222 17.71 -17.77 9.18
C ILE A 222 16.79 -18.60 10.09
N ALA A 223 17.35 -19.24 11.12
CA ALA A 223 16.57 -19.97 12.13
C ALA A 223 15.56 -19.05 12.86
N PHE A 224 14.61 -19.63 13.57
CA PHE A 224 13.65 -18.84 14.34
C PHE A 224 14.36 -18.12 15.50
N GLU A 225 15.21 -18.87 16.20
CA GLU A 225 16.02 -18.50 17.35
C GLU A 225 17.03 -17.40 16.97
N ASP A 226 17.78 -17.59 15.89
CA ASP A 226 18.65 -16.55 15.31
C ASP A 226 17.87 -15.26 14.99
N GLY A 227 16.59 -15.39 14.62
CA GLY A 227 15.69 -14.26 14.43
C GLY A 227 15.47 -13.50 15.73
N ILE A 228 15.12 -14.20 16.81
CA ILE A 228 14.92 -13.60 18.14
C ILE A 228 16.18 -12.87 18.63
N GLU A 229 17.37 -13.42 18.40
CA GLU A 229 18.65 -12.80 18.77
C GLU A 229 18.97 -11.50 18.01
N ASN A 230 18.24 -11.18 16.94
CA ASN A 230 18.38 -9.94 16.20
C ASN A 230 17.30 -8.88 16.53
N ILE A 231 16.40 -9.15 17.49
CA ILE A 231 15.43 -8.17 17.98
C ILE A 231 16.15 -7.15 18.88
N ASP A 232 16.39 -5.95 18.36
CA ASP A 232 17.02 -4.84 19.07
C ASP A 232 16.06 -4.19 20.07
N ILE A 233 16.45 -4.11 21.34
CA ILE A 233 15.68 -3.46 22.42
C ILE A 233 16.22 -2.06 22.71
N GLY A 234 17.54 -1.88 22.64
CA GLY A 234 18.21 -0.62 22.98
C GLY A 234 18.04 0.44 21.90
N GLY A 235 18.10 0.04 20.63
CA GLY A 235 17.91 0.90 19.47
C GLY A 235 16.53 1.58 19.45
N PRO A 236 15.40 0.83 19.47
CA PRO A 236 14.07 1.42 19.45
C PRO A 236 13.80 2.29 20.67
N ALA A 237 14.30 1.91 21.85
CA ALA A 237 14.20 2.70 23.07
C ALA A 237 14.91 4.07 22.94
N MET A 238 16.11 4.12 22.34
CA MET A 238 16.82 5.39 22.10
C MET A 238 16.13 6.23 21.02
N ILE A 239 15.69 5.62 19.92
CA ILE A 239 15.01 6.30 18.80
C ILE A 239 13.69 6.93 19.28
N THR A 240 12.83 6.17 19.95
CA THR A 240 11.55 6.69 20.48
C THR A 240 11.76 7.76 21.55
N ALA A 241 12.75 7.61 22.43
CA ALA A 241 13.08 8.61 23.44
C ALA A 241 13.49 9.96 22.82
N ALA A 242 14.39 9.95 21.84
CA ALA A 242 14.87 11.17 21.20
C ALA A 242 13.79 11.80 20.28
N ALA A 243 12.99 10.98 19.59
CA ALA A 243 11.87 11.46 18.78
C ALA A 243 10.74 12.10 19.62
N LYS A 244 10.55 11.64 20.88
CA LYS A 244 9.57 12.19 21.83
C LYS A 244 9.91 13.62 22.27
N VAL A 245 11.18 13.93 22.59
CA VAL A 245 11.57 15.27 23.07
C VAL A 245 11.34 16.34 22.00
N ILE A 246 11.65 16.03 20.75
CA ILE A 246 11.38 16.91 19.59
C ILE A 246 9.91 17.40 19.57
N HIS A 247 8.95 16.59 20.02
CA HIS A 247 7.54 16.98 20.11
C HIS A 247 7.20 17.81 21.36
N LEU A 248 7.88 17.58 22.49
CA LEU A 248 7.56 18.18 23.79
C LEU A 248 7.98 19.64 23.91
N ASP A 249 9.09 20.03 23.26
CA ASP A 249 9.55 21.43 23.20
C ASP A 249 8.49 22.34 22.54
N GLN A 250 7.65 21.80 21.65
CA GLN A 250 6.70 22.55 20.83
C GLN A 250 5.40 22.95 21.56
N MET A 251 4.96 22.19 22.57
CA MET A 251 3.66 22.42 23.22
C MET A 251 3.58 23.76 23.97
N LEU A 252 4.71 24.29 24.45
CA LEU A 252 4.75 25.64 25.04
C LEU A 252 4.48 26.70 23.97
N GLN A 253 5.16 26.62 22.83
CA GLN A 253 5.12 27.69 21.82
C GLN A 253 3.75 27.78 21.13
N LEU A 254 3.11 26.64 20.81
CA LEU A 254 1.74 26.62 20.30
C LEU A 254 0.70 27.15 21.32
N MET A 255 0.92 26.97 22.63
CA MET A 255 0.06 27.59 23.65
C MET A 255 0.25 29.12 23.74
N PHE A 256 1.43 29.65 23.41
CA PHE A 256 1.67 31.09 23.31
C PHE A 256 1.11 31.72 22.02
N GLU A 257 1.09 30.99 20.90
CA GLU A 257 0.45 31.47 19.65
C GLU A 257 -1.09 31.44 19.73
N SER A 258 -1.66 30.65 20.64
CA SER A 258 -3.11 30.43 20.75
C SER A 258 -3.86 31.38 21.71
N ARG A 259 -3.21 32.39 22.30
CA ARG A 259 -3.85 33.37 23.21
C ARG A 259 -3.35 34.80 22.99
N ASN A 260 -4.27 35.75 23.21
CA ASN A 260 -4.13 37.17 22.86
C ASN A 260 -2.79 37.82 23.24
N ILE A 261 -2.29 38.67 22.34
CA ILE A 261 -1.08 39.50 22.50
C ILE A 261 -1.18 40.32 23.79
N LEU A 262 -0.33 40.01 24.77
CA LEU A 262 -0.16 40.82 25.98
C LEU A 262 0.99 41.82 25.78
N LEU A 263 0.64 43.08 25.47
CA LEU A 263 1.59 44.19 25.51
C LEU A 263 1.79 44.65 26.96
N VAL A 264 2.96 44.36 27.53
CA VAL A 264 3.39 44.97 28.79
C VAL A 264 4.15 46.25 28.46
N VAL A 265 3.59 47.39 28.85
CA VAL A 265 4.25 48.70 28.75
C VAL A 265 4.76 49.10 30.12
N HIS A 266 6.06 49.39 30.22
CA HIS A 266 6.68 50.09 31.33
C HIS A 266 7.49 51.25 30.72
N ASP A 267 7.41 52.44 31.33
CA ASP A 267 8.13 53.66 30.94
C ASP A 267 8.28 53.88 29.43
N SER A 268 7.14 54.12 28.77
CA SER A 268 7.03 54.60 27.38
C SER A 268 7.66 53.73 26.28
N THR A 269 8.12 52.51 26.61
CA THR A 269 8.89 51.67 25.67
C THR A 269 8.09 50.42 25.28
N VAL A 270 7.75 50.29 23.99
CA VAL A 270 7.08 49.09 23.46
C VAL A 270 8.12 48.03 23.12
N VAL A 271 8.33 47.08 24.03
CA VAL A 271 9.26 45.96 23.81
C VAL A 271 8.53 44.79 23.14
N SER A 272 8.98 44.40 21.94
CA SER A 272 8.50 43.17 21.29
C SER A 272 8.93 41.93 22.08
N ILE A 273 8.07 40.92 22.21
CA ILE A 273 8.40 39.65 22.87
C ILE A 273 9.61 38.95 22.19
N LYS A 274 9.83 39.19 20.88
CA LYS A 274 11.06 38.74 20.18
C LYS A 274 12.34 39.28 20.82
N SER A 275 12.32 40.50 21.35
CA SER A 275 13.48 41.12 22.03
C SER A 275 13.70 40.55 23.43
N VAL A 276 12.64 40.15 24.14
CA VAL A 276 12.75 39.54 25.48
C VAL A 276 13.36 38.15 25.41
N LEU A 277 13.02 37.37 24.38
CA LEU A 277 13.59 36.04 24.14
C LEU A 277 15.09 36.08 23.80
N ALA A 278 15.61 37.18 23.26
CA ALA A 278 17.03 37.35 22.97
C ALA A 278 17.91 37.63 24.21
N ILE A 279 17.31 38.00 25.35
CA ILE A 279 18.04 38.45 26.56
C ILE A 279 18.33 37.29 27.54
N LYS A 280 17.68 36.14 27.37
CA LYS A 280 18.10 34.89 28.03
C LYS A 280 18.89 34.05 27.04
N GLY A 281 20.16 33.78 27.35
CA GLY A 281 21.10 32.99 26.53
C GLY A 281 20.77 31.50 26.45
N ILE A 282 19.51 31.15 26.21
CA ILE A 282 19.05 29.78 25.96
C ILE A 282 19.39 29.46 24.51
N SER A 283 20.54 28.81 24.30
CA SER A 283 20.90 28.24 23.01
C SER A 283 19.78 27.29 22.56
N PRO A 284 19.27 27.37 21.31
CA PRO A 284 18.10 26.61 20.89
C PRO A 284 18.32 25.11 21.04
N VAL A 285 17.26 24.38 21.41
CA VAL A 285 17.36 22.95 21.73
C VAL A 285 17.57 22.15 20.46
N TYR A 286 18.85 21.87 20.19
CA TYR A 286 19.24 20.78 19.31
C TYR A 286 18.93 19.47 20.03
N CYS A 287 17.95 18.74 19.51
CA CYS A 287 17.80 17.31 19.74
C CYS A 287 17.45 16.71 18.37
N THR A 288 18.44 16.18 17.65
CA THR A 288 18.23 15.54 16.35
C THR A 288 18.32 14.03 16.50
N CYS A 289 17.16 13.43 16.81
CA CYS A 289 16.95 12.00 16.57
C CYS A 289 16.94 11.75 15.06
N ARG A 290 17.75 10.82 14.55
CA ARG A 290 17.55 10.30 13.18
C ARG A 290 17.86 8.81 13.11
N ALA A 291 16.83 8.04 12.75
CA ALA A 291 17.00 6.71 12.19
C ALA A 291 17.68 6.86 10.82
N LEU A 292 18.95 6.46 10.74
CA LEU A 292 19.87 6.88 9.68
C LEU A 292 20.17 5.75 8.69
N ASN A 293 19.75 5.97 7.43
CA ASN A 293 20.37 5.33 6.27
C ASN A 293 21.50 6.24 5.78
N VAL A 294 22.62 5.68 5.33
CA VAL A 294 23.85 6.38 4.92
C VAL A 294 23.62 7.70 4.14
N GLN A 295 22.73 7.68 3.15
CA GLN A 295 22.39 8.81 2.28
C GLN A 295 21.91 10.08 3.03
N ASP A 296 21.45 9.93 4.28
CA ASP A 296 20.97 11.01 5.12
C ASP A 296 22.08 11.87 5.76
N TYR A 297 23.31 11.36 5.93
CA TYR A 297 24.35 12.04 6.71
C TYR A 297 24.67 13.46 6.21
N PRO A 298 24.79 13.74 4.88
CA PRO A 298 25.07 15.09 4.39
C PRO A 298 23.95 16.10 4.69
N GLU A 299 22.68 15.67 4.67
CA GLU A 299 21.54 16.53 5.02
C GLU A 299 21.56 16.89 6.52
N LEU A 300 21.96 15.94 7.38
CA LEU A 300 22.13 16.17 8.83
C LEU A 300 23.31 17.11 9.11
N LEU A 301 24.50 16.84 8.58
CA LEU A 301 25.68 17.69 8.79
C LEU A 301 25.45 19.11 8.25
N GLY A 302 24.87 19.25 7.06
CA GLY A 302 24.50 20.54 6.48
C GLY A 302 23.42 21.29 7.27
N PHE A 303 22.50 20.58 7.96
CA PHE A 303 21.59 21.21 8.92
C PHE A 303 22.33 21.73 10.16
N LEU A 304 23.17 20.90 10.79
CA LEU A 304 23.91 21.27 12.00
C LEU A 304 24.91 22.40 11.74
N GLN A 305 25.57 22.42 10.58
CA GLN A 305 26.49 23.48 10.15
C GLN A 305 25.79 24.84 9.96
N ARG A 306 24.54 24.86 9.49
CA ARG A 306 23.74 26.10 9.41
C ARG A 306 23.44 26.69 10.80
N ASN A 307 23.44 25.88 11.86
CA ASN A 307 23.18 26.28 13.25
C ASN A 307 21.90 27.14 13.38
N GLN A 308 20.85 26.78 12.64
CA GLN A 308 19.54 27.41 12.56
C GLN A 308 18.46 26.53 13.21
N ASP A 309 17.44 27.14 13.82
CA ASP A 309 16.31 26.41 14.40
C ASP A 309 15.29 25.96 13.33
N ASP A 310 15.63 24.95 12.53
CA ASP A 310 14.67 24.31 11.63
C ASP A 310 13.80 23.29 12.37
N GLN A 311 12.64 23.76 12.85
CA GLN A 311 11.65 22.93 13.52
C GLN A 311 10.93 21.98 12.55
N GLN A 312 10.81 22.35 11.27
CA GLN A 312 10.16 21.51 10.25
C GLN A 312 11.03 20.30 9.91
N PHE A 313 12.35 20.50 9.80
CA PHE A 313 13.32 19.43 9.66
C PHE A 313 13.28 18.49 10.87
N ARG A 314 13.32 19.00 12.11
CA ARG A 314 13.23 18.13 13.30
C ARG A 314 11.92 17.34 13.36
N ARG A 315 10.78 17.93 12.98
CA ARG A 315 9.49 17.21 12.81
C ARG A 315 9.58 16.08 11.78
N LYS A 316 10.16 16.34 10.59
CA LYS A 316 10.43 15.33 9.54
C LYS A 316 11.26 14.17 10.09
N LEU A 317 12.30 14.46 10.88
CA LEU A 317 13.16 13.44 11.48
C LEU A 317 12.45 12.63 12.57
N ALA A 318 11.69 13.26 13.46
CA ALA A 318 10.92 12.57 14.50
C ALA A 318 9.84 11.65 13.91
N ALA A 319 9.17 12.08 12.83
CA ALA A 319 8.22 11.24 12.10
C ALA A 319 8.92 10.03 11.45
N LYS A 320 10.07 10.24 10.78
CA LYS A 320 10.89 9.14 10.23
C LYS A 320 11.38 8.17 11.33
N ALA A 321 11.72 8.69 12.51
CA ALA A 321 12.18 7.90 13.65
C ALA A 321 11.08 6.96 14.18
N PHE A 322 9.87 7.46 14.45
CA PHE A 322 8.75 6.60 14.84
C PHE A 322 8.34 5.62 13.72
N GLN A 323 8.36 6.06 12.45
CA GLN A 323 8.06 5.18 11.32
C GLN A 323 9.10 4.05 11.14
N HIS A 324 10.36 4.27 11.52
CA HIS A 324 11.40 3.23 11.50
C HIS A 324 11.18 2.17 12.59
N VAL A 325 10.65 2.55 13.75
CA VAL A 325 10.29 1.63 14.84
C VAL A 325 9.05 0.76 14.51
N ALA A 326 8.30 1.09 13.45
CA ALA A 326 7.32 0.17 12.87
C ALA A 326 7.94 -1.14 12.32
N TYR A 327 9.27 -1.26 12.34
CA TYR A 327 10.04 -2.49 12.45
C TYR A 327 9.35 -3.62 13.25
N ASP A 328 8.71 -3.29 14.39
CA ASP A 328 7.99 -4.24 15.24
C ASP A 328 6.88 -5.02 14.50
N SER A 329 6.38 -4.50 13.36
CA SER A 329 5.42 -5.20 12.48
C SER A 329 6.00 -6.51 11.94
N ALA A 330 7.26 -6.50 11.50
CA ALA A 330 7.96 -7.67 10.96
C ALA A 330 8.33 -8.66 12.07
N VAL A 331 8.67 -8.16 13.26
CA VAL A 331 8.86 -8.99 14.46
C VAL A 331 7.56 -9.70 14.82
N SER A 332 6.44 -8.96 14.89
CA SER A 332 5.12 -9.53 15.17
C SER A 332 4.73 -10.60 14.14
N GLU A 333 4.95 -10.36 12.84
CA GLU A 333 4.65 -11.36 11.81
C GLU A 333 5.52 -12.62 11.93
N ARG A 334 6.83 -12.48 12.20
CA ARG A 334 7.74 -13.62 12.42
C ARG A 334 7.33 -14.45 13.63
N LEU A 335 6.83 -13.81 14.70
CA LEU A 335 6.31 -14.49 15.88
C LEU A 335 4.97 -15.19 15.63
N ARG A 336 4.03 -14.55 14.91
CA ARG A 336 2.72 -15.16 14.54
C ARG A 336 2.87 -16.42 13.69
N LYS A 337 3.93 -16.53 12.88
CA LYS A 337 4.26 -17.74 12.12
C LYS A 337 4.70 -18.95 12.99
N GLN A 338 4.62 -18.85 14.32
CA GLN A 338 4.77 -19.97 15.27
C GLN A 338 3.49 -20.27 16.08
N THR A 339 2.44 -19.44 16.00
CA THR A 339 1.18 -19.67 16.71
C THR A 339 0.22 -20.50 15.85
N VAL A 340 -0.24 -21.64 16.37
CA VAL A 340 -1.22 -22.52 15.72
C VAL A 340 -2.63 -22.13 16.17
N GLY A 341 -3.57 -21.95 15.22
CA GLY A 341 -5.00 -21.94 15.51
C GLY A 341 -5.86 -20.94 14.72
N ASP A 342 -5.29 -19.82 14.27
CA ASP A 342 -6.01 -18.75 13.56
C ASP A 342 -5.40 -18.52 12.17
N ASP A 343 -6.18 -18.67 11.10
CA ASP A 343 -5.73 -18.37 9.72
C ASP A 343 -5.55 -16.86 9.50
N PHE A 344 -6.41 -16.04 10.13
CA PHE A 344 -6.35 -14.58 10.10
C PHE A 344 -6.02 -14.02 11.50
N PRO A 345 -4.98 -13.17 11.65
CA PRO A 345 -4.57 -12.68 12.96
C PRO A 345 -5.53 -11.63 13.51
N SER A 346 -5.80 -11.68 14.82
CA SER A 346 -6.62 -10.70 15.55
C SER A 346 -6.13 -9.24 15.47
N SER A 347 -4.90 -9.02 15.02
CA SER A 347 -4.38 -7.73 14.58
C SER A 347 -3.43 -7.91 13.39
N LEU A 348 -3.78 -7.32 12.25
CA LEU A 348 -2.96 -7.28 11.04
C LEU A 348 -2.25 -5.93 10.93
N THR A 349 -1.04 -5.90 10.40
CA THR A 349 -0.28 -4.66 10.14
C THR A 349 0.39 -4.77 8.78
N VAL A 350 0.20 -3.74 7.95
CA VAL A 350 0.66 -3.67 6.56
C VAL A 350 1.72 -2.56 6.46
N PRO A 351 3.03 -2.88 6.59
CA PRO A 351 4.09 -1.88 6.65
C PRO A 351 4.44 -1.37 5.24
N LEU A 352 3.72 -0.34 4.78
CA LEU A 352 3.91 0.27 3.47
C LEU A 352 5.09 1.26 3.40
N SER A 353 5.85 1.22 2.32
CA SER A 353 6.97 2.12 2.04
C SER A 353 6.78 2.89 0.72
N LEU A 354 6.92 4.21 0.73
CA LEU A 354 6.70 5.05 -0.46
C LEU A 354 7.77 4.80 -1.53
N LYS A 355 7.40 4.30 -2.72
CA LYS A 355 8.28 4.15 -3.88
C LYS A 355 8.35 5.45 -4.70
N CYS A 356 7.20 6.05 -4.99
CA CYS A 356 7.09 7.33 -5.72
C CYS A 356 5.73 8.00 -5.53
N SER A 357 5.66 9.33 -5.70
CA SER A 357 4.40 10.04 -5.93
C SER A 357 3.94 9.83 -7.37
N LEU A 358 2.64 9.66 -7.59
CA LEU A 358 2.05 9.55 -8.93
C LEU A 358 1.48 10.90 -9.38
N ARG A 359 1.38 11.11 -10.69
CA ARG A 359 0.87 12.36 -11.28
C ARG A 359 -0.57 12.69 -10.82
N TYR A 360 -1.39 11.65 -10.67
CA TYR A 360 -2.74 11.67 -10.12
C TYR A 360 -3.16 10.21 -9.81
N GLY A 361 -4.33 10.02 -9.19
CA GLY A 361 -4.97 8.72 -8.98
C GLY A 361 -5.62 8.19 -10.26
N GLU A 362 -6.84 7.68 -10.17
CA GLU A 362 -7.60 7.26 -11.36
C GLU A 362 -7.95 8.46 -12.24
N ASN A 363 -8.32 9.56 -11.58
CA ASN A 363 -8.79 10.80 -12.19
C ASN A 363 -7.80 11.94 -11.90
N PRO A 364 -7.57 12.90 -12.84
CA PRO A 364 -6.61 14.00 -12.68
C PRO A 364 -6.79 14.93 -11.46
N HIS A 365 -7.93 14.87 -10.77
CA HIS A 365 -8.19 15.66 -9.55
C HIS A 365 -7.83 14.91 -8.25
N GLN A 366 -7.66 13.59 -8.29
CA GLN A 366 -7.22 12.77 -7.16
C GLN A 366 -5.68 12.80 -7.10
N LYS A 367 -5.11 12.96 -5.91
CA LYS A 367 -3.67 12.76 -5.68
C LYS A 367 -3.41 11.29 -5.34
N ALA A 368 -2.31 10.71 -5.83
CA ALA A 368 -1.92 9.35 -5.50
C ALA A 368 -0.40 9.18 -5.38
N ALA A 369 0.00 8.05 -4.84
CA ALA A 369 1.39 7.63 -4.67
C ALA A 369 1.45 6.10 -4.70
N PHE A 370 2.54 5.53 -5.20
CA PHE A 370 2.75 4.08 -5.20
C PHE A 370 3.62 3.67 -4.01
N TYR A 371 3.16 2.66 -3.27
CA TYR A 371 3.81 2.11 -2.10
C TYR A 371 4.21 0.65 -2.37
N VAL A 372 5.33 0.22 -1.79
CA VAL A 372 5.80 -1.16 -1.79
C VAL A 372 5.66 -1.71 -0.38
N ASP A 373 5.07 -2.90 -0.28
CA ASP A 373 4.88 -3.64 0.97
C ASP A 373 6.23 -4.11 1.56
N LYS A 374 6.28 -4.24 2.89
CA LYS A 374 7.43 -4.69 3.69
C LYS A 374 7.04 -5.72 4.75
N SER A 375 5.95 -6.45 4.54
CA SER A 375 5.64 -7.69 5.26
C SER A 375 6.64 -8.78 4.89
N LEU A 376 6.80 -9.78 5.76
CA LEU A 376 7.63 -10.95 5.50
C LEU A 376 6.90 -12.00 4.62
N SER A 377 5.66 -11.73 4.19
CA SER A 377 4.94 -12.42 3.12
C SER A 377 5.21 -11.84 1.74
N GLU A 378 5.38 -10.51 1.63
CA GLU A 378 5.63 -9.82 0.35
C GLU A 378 7.09 -9.40 0.12
N VAL A 379 7.97 -9.53 1.11
CA VAL A 379 9.41 -9.35 0.88
C VAL A 379 9.96 -10.45 -0.04
N ASN A 380 10.62 -10.03 -1.12
CA ASN A 380 10.98 -10.88 -2.25
C ASN A 380 9.76 -11.53 -2.97
N GLY A 381 8.56 -10.98 -2.77
CA GLY A 381 7.43 -11.18 -3.68
C GLY A 381 7.74 -10.67 -5.08
N SER A 382 6.94 -11.09 -6.06
CA SER A 382 7.14 -10.78 -7.48
C SER A 382 5.84 -10.28 -8.11
N GLY A 383 5.93 -9.49 -9.17
CA GLY A 383 4.79 -8.89 -9.87
C GLY A 383 5.09 -7.44 -10.29
N ILE A 384 4.07 -6.65 -10.62
CA ILE A 384 4.26 -5.28 -11.12
C ILE A 384 4.84 -4.33 -10.07
N ALA A 385 4.59 -4.58 -8.78
CA ALA A 385 5.17 -3.79 -7.69
C ALA A 385 6.72 -3.78 -7.70
N THR A 386 7.32 -4.90 -8.12
CA THR A 386 8.77 -5.11 -8.20
C THR A 386 9.34 -5.02 -9.63
N ALA A 387 8.49 -4.89 -10.65
CA ALA A 387 8.90 -4.89 -12.05
C ALA A 387 9.94 -3.79 -12.38
N VAL A 388 10.85 -4.13 -13.30
CA VAL A 388 11.89 -3.24 -13.83
C VAL A 388 11.34 -2.53 -15.06
N GLN A 389 11.25 -1.20 -14.99
CA GLN A 389 10.87 -0.39 -16.14
C GLN A 389 12.12 -0.01 -16.96
N HIS A 390 12.28 -0.65 -18.13
CA HIS A 390 13.43 -0.40 -19.02
C HIS A 390 13.30 0.88 -19.84
N HIS A 391 12.07 1.34 -20.12
CA HIS A 391 11.78 2.45 -21.04
C HIS A 391 10.47 3.19 -20.70
N GLY A 392 10.29 4.37 -21.29
CA GLY A 392 9.00 5.07 -21.34
C GLY A 392 8.80 6.18 -20.31
N LYS A 393 7.53 6.60 -20.16
CA LYS A 393 7.09 7.58 -19.14
C LYS A 393 6.86 6.90 -17.80
N GLU A 394 6.84 7.67 -16.71
CA GLU A 394 6.39 7.17 -15.41
C GLU A 394 4.99 6.54 -15.50
N MET A 395 4.77 5.47 -14.75
CA MET A 395 3.47 4.83 -14.54
C MET A 395 2.43 5.83 -13.97
N SER A 396 1.18 5.77 -14.44
CA SER A 396 0.02 6.33 -13.73
C SER A 396 -0.56 5.31 -12.76
N TYR A 397 -1.59 5.70 -11.99
CA TYR A 397 -2.34 4.78 -11.14
C TYR A 397 -2.97 3.63 -11.95
N ASN A 398 -3.73 3.94 -13.00
CA ASN A 398 -4.37 2.93 -13.85
C ASN A 398 -3.34 2.08 -14.61
N ASN A 399 -2.14 2.61 -14.90
CA ASN A 399 -1.07 1.79 -15.47
C ASN A 399 -0.59 0.71 -14.51
N TYR A 400 -0.66 0.89 -13.19
CA TYR A 400 -0.36 -0.18 -12.24
C TYR A 400 -1.49 -1.23 -12.24
N LEU A 401 -2.75 -0.80 -12.17
CA LEU A 401 -3.91 -1.71 -12.16
C LEU A 401 -4.01 -2.55 -13.46
N ASP A 402 -4.01 -1.90 -14.62
CA ASP A 402 -4.12 -2.56 -15.91
C ASP A 402 -2.92 -3.50 -16.17
N ALA A 403 -1.72 -3.17 -15.66
CA ALA A 403 -0.54 -3.99 -15.84
C ALA A 403 -0.54 -5.21 -14.91
N ASP A 404 -1.06 -5.09 -13.69
CA ASP A 404 -1.12 -6.21 -12.75
C ASP A 404 -2.17 -7.23 -13.23
N ALA A 405 -3.35 -6.77 -13.65
CA ALA A 405 -4.35 -7.61 -14.30
C ALA A 405 -3.81 -8.30 -15.58
N ALA A 406 -3.09 -7.58 -16.45
CA ALA A 406 -2.48 -8.18 -17.64
C ALA A 406 -1.40 -9.23 -17.30
N TRP A 407 -0.61 -8.96 -16.26
CA TRP A 407 0.50 -9.83 -15.85
C TRP A 407 0.03 -11.10 -15.16
N ASN A 408 -0.93 -10.97 -14.23
CA ASN A 408 -1.49 -12.12 -13.52
C ASN A 408 -2.27 -13.01 -14.52
N CYS A 409 -3.09 -12.41 -15.39
CA CYS A 409 -3.78 -13.14 -16.47
C CYS A 409 -2.83 -13.93 -17.37
N VAL A 410 -1.75 -13.33 -17.88
CA VAL A 410 -0.82 -14.08 -18.75
C VAL A 410 -0.02 -15.14 -17.98
N CYS A 411 0.17 -14.96 -16.66
CA CYS A 411 0.98 -15.84 -15.83
C CYS A 411 0.36 -17.22 -15.56
N GLU A 412 -0.96 -17.40 -15.65
CA GLU A 412 -1.58 -18.70 -15.38
C GLU A 412 -1.44 -19.69 -16.56
N PHE A 413 -1.29 -19.17 -17.78
CA PHE A 413 -1.08 -20.01 -18.96
C PHE A 413 0.30 -20.69 -18.97
N ASN A 414 0.31 -22.01 -19.10
CA ASN A 414 1.52 -22.83 -19.23
C ASN A 414 2.11 -22.85 -20.66
N LYS A 415 1.31 -22.52 -21.70
CA LYS A 415 1.73 -22.42 -23.11
C LYS A 415 2.10 -20.97 -23.49
N PRO A 416 2.93 -20.70 -24.52
CA PRO A 416 3.22 -19.34 -24.94
C PRO A 416 1.92 -18.59 -25.27
N THR A 417 1.68 -17.49 -24.57
CA THR A 417 0.40 -16.79 -24.56
C THR A 417 0.60 -15.29 -24.63
N CYS A 418 -0.26 -14.63 -25.39
CA CYS A 418 -0.43 -13.18 -25.38
C CYS A 418 -1.76 -12.85 -24.70
N VAL A 419 -1.73 -11.84 -23.83
CA VAL A 419 -2.92 -11.22 -23.21
C VAL A 419 -2.88 -9.73 -23.49
N ILE A 420 -4.02 -9.14 -23.82
CA ILE A 420 -4.20 -7.69 -23.95
C ILE A 420 -5.31 -7.25 -23.01
N VAL A 421 -5.01 -6.31 -22.11
CA VAL A 421 -5.92 -5.76 -21.10
C VAL A 421 -6.08 -4.25 -21.27
N LYS A 422 -7.24 -3.74 -20.90
CA LYS A 422 -7.51 -2.30 -20.80
C LYS A 422 -8.61 -2.05 -19.78
N HIS A 423 -8.36 -1.15 -18.83
CA HIS A 423 -9.27 -0.88 -17.71
C HIS A 423 -9.58 -2.19 -16.96
N THR A 424 -8.53 -2.86 -16.49
CA THR A 424 -8.48 -4.15 -15.77
C THR A 424 -9.22 -5.35 -16.42
N ASN A 425 -9.75 -5.18 -17.63
CA ASN A 425 -10.50 -6.19 -18.37
C ASN A 425 -9.69 -6.71 -19.57
N PRO A 426 -9.58 -8.05 -19.77
CA PRO A 426 -9.07 -8.63 -21.00
C PRO A 426 -9.90 -8.20 -22.22
N CYS A 427 -9.22 -7.76 -23.28
CA CYS A 427 -9.83 -7.49 -24.58
C CYS A 427 -9.30 -8.40 -25.70
N GLY A 428 -8.31 -9.24 -25.42
CA GLY A 428 -7.89 -10.31 -26.32
C GLY A 428 -6.87 -11.23 -25.67
N VAL A 429 -7.04 -12.54 -25.86
CA VAL A 429 -6.16 -13.58 -25.32
C VAL A 429 -6.00 -14.70 -26.35
N ALA A 430 -4.78 -15.17 -26.58
CA ALA A 430 -4.56 -16.39 -27.35
C ALA A 430 -3.27 -17.11 -26.94
N SER A 431 -3.32 -18.45 -26.91
CA SER A 431 -2.19 -19.33 -26.65
C SER A 431 -1.81 -20.10 -27.92
N ARG A 432 -0.52 -20.13 -28.27
CA ARG A 432 0.01 -20.80 -29.46
C ARG A 432 1.43 -21.29 -29.20
N ASP A 433 1.89 -22.24 -30.02
CA ASP A 433 3.31 -22.60 -30.02
C ASP A 433 4.15 -21.49 -30.71
N ASP A 434 3.58 -20.76 -31.67
CA ASP A 434 4.11 -19.49 -32.18
C ASP A 434 3.50 -18.28 -31.45
N ILE A 435 4.31 -17.59 -30.65
CA ILE A 435 3.92 -16.39 -29.91
C ILE A 435 3.53 -15.21 -30.82
N ILE A 436 4.03 -15.18 -32.07
CA ILE A 436 3.67 -14.15 -33.06
C ILE A 436 2.25 -14.38 -33.59
N GLU A 437 1.84 -15.64 -33.79
CA GLU A 437 0.44 -15.98 -34.07
C GLU A 437 -0.47 -15.63 -32.88
N ALA A 438 -0.10 -16.01 -31.66
CA ALA A 438 -0.85 -15.66 -30.44
C ALA A 438 -1.05 -14.13 -30.30
N TYR A 439 -0.01 -13.33 -30.55
CA TYR A 439 -0.10 -11.87 -30.54
C TYR A 439 -1.10 -11.36 -31.59
N LYS A 440 -1.01 -11.82 -32.84
CA LYS A 440 -1.90 -11.40 -33.94
C LYS A 440 -3.36 -11.74 -33.66
N LEU A 441 -3.61 -12.94 -33.13
CA LEU A 441 -4.93 -13.41 -32.73
C LEU A 441 -5.50 -12.63 -31.54
N SER A 442 -4.68 -12.32 -30.54
CA SER A 442 -5.09 -11.48 -29.40
C SER A 442 -5.53 -10.09 -29.85
N VAL A 443 -4.86 -9.49 -30.84
CA VAL A 443 -5.33 -8.20 -31.41
C VAL A 443 -6.57 -8.37 -32.29
N LYS A 444 -6.76 -9.52 -32.95
CA LYS A 444 -7.97 -9.80 -33.77
C LYS A 444 -9.25 -9.84 -32.92
N ALA A 445 -9.17 -10.30 -31.66
CA ALA A 445 -10.31 -10.48 -30.76
C ALA A 445 -11.13 -9.18 -30.54
N ASP A 446 -10.46 -8.07 -30.25
CA ASP A 446 -11.07 -6.74 -30.18
C ASP A 446 -10.02 -5.66 -30.50
N PRO A 447 -9.74 -5.38 -31.80
CA PRO A 447 -8.68 -4.46 -32.20
C PRO A 447 -8.95 -3.01 -31.79
N VAL A 448 -10.22 -2.65 -31.54
CA VAL A 448 -10.63 -1.31 -31.11
C VAL A 448 -10.37 -1.14 -29.61
N SER A 449 -10.69 -2.14 -28.80
CA SER A 449 -10.33 -2.14 -27.38
C SER A 449 -8.82 -2.28 -27.18
N ALA A 450 -8.13 -3.18 -27.89
CA ALA A 450 -6.69 -3.38 -27.80
C ALA A 450 -5.86 -2.11 -28.07
N PHE A 451 -6.38 -1.16 -28.85
CA PHE A 451 -5.70 0.11 -29.12
C PHE A 451 -5.60 0.97 -27.85
N GLY A 452 -4.37 1.21 -27.40
CA GLY A 452 -4.04 1.90 -26.15
C GLY A 452 -4.12 1.02 -24.90
N GLY A 453 -4.33 -0.28 -25.05
CA GLY A 453 -4.23 -1.24 -23.95
C GLY A 453 -2.80 -1.52 -23.50
N ILE A 454 -2.69 -2.55 -22.66
CA ILE A 454 -1.44 -3.16 -22.20
C ILE A 454 -1.36 -4.55 -22.80
N VAL A 455 -0.22 -4.89 -23.40
CA VAL A 455 0.04 -6.23 -23.94
C VAL A 455 1.05 -6.96 -23.05
N ALA A 456 0.73 -8.20 -22.70
CA ALA A 456 1.47 -9.05 -21.78
C ALA A 456 1.83 -10.40 -22.44
N PHE A 457 3.02 -10.91 -22.14
CA PHE A 457 3.54 -12.19 -22.61
C PHE A 457 4.10 -13.00 -21.44
N ASN A 458 3.90 -14.31 -21.42
CA ASN A 458 4.48 -15.21 -20.42
C ASN A 458 5.85 -15.81 -20.82
N ILE A 459 6.38 -15.44 -21.98
CA ILE A 459 7.72 -15.85 -22.47
C ILE A 459 8.60 -14.63 -22.80
N GLU A 460 9.90 -14.86 -23.03
CA GLU A 460 10.84 -13.80 -23.40
C GLU A 460 10.45 -13.15 -24.75
N VAL A 461 10.47 -11.82 -24.81
CA VAL A 461 10.27 -11.09 -26.07
C VAL A 461 11.60 -10.98 -26.82
N ASP A 462 11.69 -11.73 -27.91
CA ASP A 462 12.89 -11.84 -28.74
C ASP A 462 13.03 -10.70 -29.77
N GLU A 463 13.89 -10.87 -30.78
CA GLU A 463 14.09 -9.87 -31.84
C GLU A 463 12.88 -9.77 -32.78
N ASP A 464 12.19 -10.87 -33.07
CA ASP A 464 11.20 -10.96 -34.15
C ASP A 464 9.78 -10.68 -33.64
N LEU A 465 9.42 -11.14 -32.43
CA LEU A 465 8.23 -10.67 -31.74
C LEU A 465 8.30 -9.16 -31.47
N ALA A 466 9.49 -8.62 -31.16
CA ALA A 466 9.67 -7.17 -31.00
C ALA A 466 9.45 -6.37 -32.30
N LYS A 467 9.87 -6.90 -33.47
CA LYS A 467 9.57 -6.30 -34.78
C LYS A 467 8.06 -6.30 -35.02
N GLU A 468 7.40 -7.43 -34.79
CA GLU A 468 5.96 -7.54 -34.98
C GLU A 468 5.21 -6.57 -34.05
N ILE A 469 5.53 -6.53 -32.76
CA ILE A 469 4.94 -5.56 -31.82
C ILE A 469 5.19 -4.12 -32.27
N HIS A 470 6.37 -3.78 -32.83
CA HIS A 470 6.67 -2.45 -33.35
C HIS A 470 5.80 -2.07 -34.55
N GLU A 471 5.73 -2.97 -35.55
CA GLU A 471 5.22 -2.69 -36.88
C GLU A 471 3.75 -3.07 -37.09
N PHE A 472 3.15 -3.94 -36.26
CA PHE A 472 1.80 -4.45 -36.48
C PHE A 472 0.76 -3.33 -36.64
N ARG A 473 -0.11 -3.48 -37.65
CA ARG A 473 -1.17 -2.54 -38.00
C ARG A 473 -2.50 -3.03 -37.45
N SER A 474 -3.40 -2.10 -37.14
CA SER A 474 -4.76 -2.42 -36.70
C SER A 474 -5.48 -3.25 -37.77
N PRO A 475 -6.03 -4.42 -37.44
CA PRO A 475 -6.90 -5.19 -38.34
C PRO A 475 -8.09 -4.39 -38.88
N THR A 476 -8.51 -3.33 -38.18
CA THR A 476 -9.65 -2.48 -38.57
C THR A 476 -9.39 -1.59 -39.78
N ASP A 477 -8.14 -1.19 -40.04
CA ASP A 477 -7.79 -0.27 -41.15
C ASP A 477 -6.55 -0.66 -41.98
N GLY A 478 -5.72 -1.61 -41.51
CA GLY A 478 -4.50 -2.06 -42.18
C GLY A 478 -3.37 -1.03 -42.25
N VAL A 479 -3.54 0.17 -41.69
CA VAL A 479 -2.65 1.32 -41.90
C VAL A 479 -2.10 1.88 -40.58
N THR A 480 -2.96 2.04 -39.57
CA THR A 480 -2.61 2.60 -38.26
C THR A 480 -1.81 1.58 -37.47
N ARG A 481 -0.59 1.93 -37.04
CA ARG A 481 0.20 1.06 -36.13
C ARG A 481 -0.51 0.92 -34.79
N MET A 482 -0.58 -0.31 -34.27
CA MET A 482 -1.10 -0.54 -32.94
C MET A 482 -0.32 0.27 -31.90
N PHE A 483 -1.06 0.98 -31.06
CA PHE A 483 -0.55 1.74 -29.93
C PHE A 483 -0.82 0.95 -28.65
N TYR A 484 0.16 0.91 -27.75
CA TYR A 484 0.04 0.34 -26.41
C TYR A 484 0.63 1.34 -25.42
N GLU A 485 0.05 1.43 -24.22
CA GLU A 485 0.65 2.19 -23.12
C GLU A 485 1.84 1.44 -22.51
N ILE A 486 1.76 0.10 -22.46
CA ILE A 486 2.75 -0.80 -21.84
C ILE A 486 2.89 -2.10 -22.65
N VAL A 487 4.13 -2.61 -22.76
CA VAL A 487 4.43 -4.03 -22.98
C VAL A 487 5.00 -4.60 -21.68
N VAL A 488 4.55 -5.78 -21.24
CA VAL A 488 5.12 -6.52 -20.09
C VAL A 488 5.48 -7.95 -20.49
N ALA A 489 6.61 -8.45 -19.98
CA ALA A 489 7.12 -9.80 -20.24
C ALA A 489 8.01 -10.28 -19.08
N PRO A 490 8.30 -11.59 -18.95
CA PRO A 490 9.27 -12.09 -17.98
C PRO A 490 10.71 -11.62 -18.29
N LYS A 491 11.04 -11.43 -19.57
CA LYS A 491 12.37 -11.05 -20.08
C LYS A 491 12.26 -10.39 -21.44
N TYR A 492 13.33 -9.67 -21.82
CA TYR A 492 13.54 -9.16 -23.17
C TYR A 492 14.93 -9.55 -23.67
N SER A 493 15.01 -10.03 -24.92
CA SER A 493 16.29 -10.12 -25.61
C SER A 493 16.86 -8.71 -25.81
N LYS A 494 18.20 -8.56 -25.78
CA LYS A 494 18.85 -7.25 -25.94
C LYS A 494 18.37 -6.51 -27.20
N LYS A 495 18.30 -7.21 -28.34
CA LYS A 495 17.85 -6.62 -29.60
C LYS A 495 16.35 -6.32 -29.59
N GLY A 496 15.53 -7.19 -29.02
CA GLY A 496 14.08 -6.96 -28.89
C GLY A 496 13.78 -5.69 -28.09
N LEU A 497 14.52 -5.47 -27.00
CA LEU A 497 14.46 -4.24 -26.21
C LEU A 497 14.89 -3.01 -27.03
N GLU A 498 16.01 -3.08 -27.75
CA GLU A 498 16.49 -2.01 -28.65
C GLU A 498 15.45 -1.65 -29.74
N ILE A 499 14.72 -2.64 -30.27
CA ILE A 499 13.66 -2.45 -31.25
C ILE A 499 12.43 -1.80 -30.59
N LEU A 500 11.95 -2.30 -29.45
CA LEU A 500 10.79 -1.74 -28.74
C LEU A 500 11.03 -0.29 -28.25
N HIS A 501 12.26 0.07 -27.87
CA HIS A 501 12.65 1.46 -27.59
C HIS A 501 12.33 2.39 -28.78
N GLY A 502 12.46 1.88 -30.01
CA GLY A 502 12.14 2.58 -31.26
C GLY A 502 10.65 2.70 -31.58
N LYS A 503 9.73 2.02 -30.86
CA LYS A 503 8.28 2.06 -31.16
C LYS A 503 7.65 3.40 -30.75
N SER A 504 7.94 3.89 -29.54
CA SER A 504 7.51 5.19 -29.04
C SER A 504 8.35 5.64 -27.84
N LYS A 505 8.52 6.96 -27.65
CA LYS A 505 9.09 7.55 -26.42
C LYS A 505 8.15 7.49 -25.21
N THR A 506 6.89 7.09 -25.39
CA THR A 506 5.87 7.03 -24.33
C THR A 506 5.63 5.62 -23.80
N LEU A 507 5.87 4.61 -24.64
CA LEU A 507 5.64 3.20 -24.33
C LEU A 507 6.50 2.78 -23.15
N ARG A 508 5.88 2.14 -22.16
CA ARG A 508 6.61 1.54 -21.04
C ARG A 508 6.89 0.08 -21.36
N ILE A 509 8.07 -0.38 -20.98
CA ILE A 509 8.51 -1.75 -21.17
C ILE A 509 8.86 -2.27 -19.77
N LEU A 510 8.12 -3.27 -19.31
CA LEU A 510 8.20 -3.79 -17.95
C LEU A 510 8.70 -5.24 -17.97
N GLU A 511 9.80 -5.49 -17.29
CA GLU A 511 10.26 -6.85 -16.98
C GLU A 511 9.75 -7.23 -15.59
N ALA A 512 8.95 -8.31 -15.52
CA ALA A 512 8.25 -8.76 -14.32
C ALA A 512 8.52 -10.25 -14.03
N SER A 513 8.11 -10.74 -12.86
CA SER A 513 8.20 -12.15 -12.48
C SER A 513 6.86 -12.62 -11.95
N LYS A 514 6.49 -13.89 -12.20
CA LYS A 514 5.26 -14.47 -11.63
C LYS A 514 5.35 -14.46 -10.10
N ASN A 515 4.25 -14.10 -9.42
CA ASN A 515 4.19 -14.16 -7.96
C ASN A 515 4.09 -15.62 -7.48
N LYS A 516 4.25 -15.85 -6.18
CA LYS A 516 4.01 -17.18 -5.58
C LYS A 516 2.54 -17.30 -5.17
N LYS A 517 1.92 -18.46 -5.42
CA LYS A 517 0.61 -18.84 -4.86
C LYS A 517 0.63 -18.72 -3.32
N GLY A 518 -0.53 -18.52 -2.70
CA GLY A 518 -0.74 -18.43 -1.25
C GLY A 518 -0.42 -17.05 -0.66
N LYS A 519 -0.99 -15.97 -1.23
CA LYS A 519 -0.86 -14.60 -0.72
C LYS A 519 -2.15 -14.10 -0.08
N LEU A 520 -2.03 -13.01 0.68
CA LEU A 520 -3.15 -12.31 1.27
C LEU A 520 -3.60 -11.17 0.34
N SER A 521 -4.82 -11.26 -0.20
CA SER A 521 -5.47 -10.17 -0.91
C SER A 521 -6.15 -9.23 0.09
N LEU A 522 -5.99 -7.92 -0.12
CA LEU A 522 -6.47 -6.86 0.79
C LEU A 522 -7.27 -5.81 0.03
N ARG A 523 -8.57 -5.69 0.34
CA ARG A 523 -9.48 -4.71 -0.27
C ARG A 523 -9.89 -3.64 0.73
N GLN A 524 -9.72 -2.36 0.41
CA GLN A 524 -10.20 -1.29 1.28
C GLN A 524 -11.73 -1.15 1.21
N VAL A 525 -12.35 -0.92 2.37
CA VAL A 525 -13.77 -0.56 2.50
C VAL A 525 -13.92 0.67 3.40
N GLY A 526 -15.13 1.25 3.46
CA GLY A 526 -15.40 2.46 4.24
C GLY A 526 -15.12 2.30 5.74
N GLY A 527 -13.94 2.71 6.18
CA GLY A 527 -13.49 2.62 7.57
C GLY A 527 -12.75 1.32 7.95
N GLY A 528 -12.41 0.46 6.98
CA GLY A 528 -11.74 -0.82 7.25
C GLY A 528 -11.13 -1.48 6.02
N TRP A 529 -10.76 -2.75 6.17
CA TRP A 529 -10.23 -3.60 5.11
C TRP A 529 -10.89 -4.98 5.16
N LEU A 530 -11.11 -5.58 4.00
CA LEU A 530 -11.37 -7.00 3.84
C LEU A 530 -10.03 -7.70 3.58
N ALA A 531 -9.89 -8.93 4.09
CA ALA A 531 -8.73 -9.78 3.89
C ALA A 531 -9.22 -11.19 3.51
N GLN A 532 -8.58 -11.79 2.53
CA GLN A 532 -8.85 -13.14 2.03
C GLN A 532 -7.58 -13.70 1.38
N ASP A 533 -7.54 -15.01 1.13
CA ASP A 533 -6.50 -15.60 0.29
C ASP A 533 -6.65 -15.16 -1.18
N SER A 534 -5.55 -15.26 -1.94
CA SER A 534 -5.56 -15.16 -3.40
C SER A 534 -6.27 -16.35 -4.04
N ASP A 535 -7.03 -16.09 -5.10
CA ASP A 535 -7.64 -17.15 -5.92
C ASP A 535 -6.57 -17.74 -6.83
N ASP A 536 -5.83 -18.70 -6.27
CA ASP A 536 -4.65 -19.34 -6.86
C ASP A 536 -4.95 -20.72 -7.47
N LEU A 537 -6.21 -21.13 -7.60
CA LEU A 537 -6.54 -22.35 -8.34
C LEU A 537 -6.23 -22.14 -9.83
N THR A 538 -5.91 -23.20 -10.56
CA THR A 538 -5.89 -23.15 -12.03
C THR A 538 -6.81 -24.24 -12.60
N PRO A 539 -7.16 -24.21 -13.90
CA PRO A 539 -7.99 -25.25 -14.53
C PRO A 539 -7.39 -26.66 -14.44
N GLU A 540 -6.07 -26.78 -14.27
CA GLU A 540 -5.39 -28.07 -14.02
C GLU A 540 -5.61 -28.59 -12.57
N ASP A 541 -6.03 -27.72 -11.64
CA ASP A 541 -6.43 -28.07 -10.26
C ASP A 541 -7.95 -28.41 -10.17
N ILE A 542 -8.71 -28.37 -11.29
CA ILE A 542 -10.19 -28.45 -11.34
C ILE A 542 -10.70 -29.70 -12.08
N GLU A 543 -11.74 -30.34 -11.54
CA GLU A 543 -12.43 -31.48 -12.18
C GLU A 543 -13.64 -31.03 -13.00
N PHE A 544 -13.61 -31.28 -14.32
CA PHE A 544 -14.68 -30.92 -15.26
C PHE A 544 -15.68 -32.07 -15.42
N ASN A 545 -16.80 -31.99 -14.69
CA ASN A 545 -17.81 -33.04 -14.61
C ASN A 545 -18.81 -32.94 -15.77
N LEU A 546 -18.86 -33.93 -16.66
CA LEU A 546 -19.87 -33.99 -17.72
C LEU A 546 -21.27 -34.30 -17.15
N VAL A 547 -22.24 -33.42 -17.38
CA VAL A 547 -23.62 -33.55 -16.88
C VAL A 547 -24.69 -33.65 -17.98
N SER A 548 -24.35 -33.34 -19.23
CA SER A 548 -25.19 -33.55 -20.41
C SER A 548 -24.99 -34.92 -21.07
N GLU A 549 -25.93 -35.35 -21.91
CA GLU A 549 -25.83 -36.57 -22.73
C GLU A 549 -24.73 -36.49 -23.81
N LYS A 550 -24.49 -35.31 -24.40
CA LYS A 550 -23.43 -35.13 -25.41
C LYS A 550 -22.06 -35.08 -24.73
N THR A 551 -21.16 -36.00 -25.08
CA THR A 551 -19.73 -35.87 -24.79
C THR A 551 -19.09 -34.78 -25.67
N PRO A 552 -18.30 -33.84 -25.10
CA PRO A 552 -17.53 -32.90 -25.90
C PRO A 552 -16.46 -33.63 -26.72
N GLN A 553 -16.12 -33.09 -27.89
CA GLN A 553 -14.96 -33.52 -28.66
C GLN A 553 -13.67 -33.11 -27.94
N GLU A 554 -12.57 -33.81 -28.23
CA GLU A 554 -11.26 -33.54 -27.60
C GLU A 554 -10.78 -32.09 -27.84
N ASN A 555 -11.08 -31.53 -29.02
CA ASN A 555 -10.81 -30.12 -29.29
C ASN A 555 -11.71 -29.17 -28.48
N GLU A 556 -13.03 -29.44 -28.40
CA GLU A 556 -13.99 -28.64 -27.60
C GLU A 556 -13.56 -28.59 -26.12
N LEU A 557 -13.10 -29.72 -25.56
CA LEU A 557 -12.58 -29.79 -24.20
C LEU A 557 -11.24 -29.05 -24.04
N SER A 558 -10.30 -29.23 -24.99
CA SER A 558 -9.00 -28.55 -24.96
C SER A 558 -9.12 -27.03 -25.10
N ASP A 559 -10.17 -26.57 -25.78
CA ASP A 559 -10.50 -25.16 -25.99
C ASP A 559 -11.18 -24.54 -24.76
N ALA A 560 -11.94 -25.32 -23.99
CA ALA A 560 -12.59 -24.86 -22.76
C ALA A 560 -11.60 -24.60 -21.61
N ILE A 561 -10.54 -25.40 -21.47
CA ILE A 561 -9.59 -25.30 -20.34
C ILE A 561 -8.88 -23.91 -20.28
N PRO A 562 -8.38 -23.34 -21.40
CA PRO A 562 -7.87 -21.97 -21.44
C PRO A 562 -8.90 -20.86 -21.22
N LEU A 563 -10.21 -21.14 -21.24
CA LEU A 563 -11.23 -20.12 -20.93
C LEU A 563 -11.23 -19.77 -19.45
N PHE A 564 -11.18 -20.78 -18.60
CA PHE A 564 -11.13 -20.60 -17.15
C PHE A 564 -9.88 -19.80 -16.77
N HIS A 565 -8.72 -20.08 -17.38
CA HIS A 565 -7.49 -19.27 -17.25
C HIS A 565 -7.71 -17.76 -17.56
N VAL A 566 -8.68 -17.37 -18.40
CA VAL A 566 -9.06 -15.95 -18.60
C VAL A 566 -10.08 -15.47 -17.55
N GLU A 567 -11.06 -16.29 -17.20
CA GLU A 567 -12.06 -15.98 -16.16
C GLU A 567 -11.43 -15.66 -14.81
N PHE A 568 -10.41 -16.45 -14.43
CA PHE A 568 -9.64 -16.28 -13.20
C PHE A 568 -9.16 -14.85 -12.98
N GLU A 569 -8.88 -14.05 -14.03
CA GLU A 569 -8.21 -12.76 -13.91
C GLU A 569 -9.02 -11.55 -14.44
N ALA A 570 -10.31 -11.76 -14.77
CA ALA A 570 -11.22 -10.67 -15.13
C ALA A 570 -11.69 -9.89 -13.87
N GLN A 571 -11.24 -8.64 -13.68
CA GLN A 571 -11.48 -7.94 -12.40
C GLN A 571 -12.91 -7.42 -12.18
N GLU A 572 -13.74 -7.22 -13.21
CA GLU A 572 -15.11 -6.70 -13.04
C GLU A 572 -16.21 -7.71 -13.38
N HIS A 573 -16.81 -8.28 -12.32
CA HIS A 573 -18.20 -8.76 -12.22
C HIS A 573 -18.87 -9.35 -13.48
N PHE A 574 -19.10 -10.67 -13.43
CA PHE A 574 -20.02 -11.49 -14.22
C PHE A 574 -19.67 -11.79 -15.69
N THR A 575 -19.58 -13.10 -15.90
CA THR A 575 -19.92 -13.83 -17.12
C THR A 575 -19.08 -13.47 -18.34
N VAL A 576 -18.04 -14.26 -18.48
CA VAL A 576 -17.54 -14.64 -19.78
C VAL A 576 -18.69 -15.22 -20.62
N ALA A 577 -18.77 -14.79 -21.87
CA ALA A 577 -18.70 -15.79 -22.92
C ALA A 577 -17.45 -15.48 -23.71
N ILE A 578 -16.54 -16.44 -23.77
CA ILE A 578 -15.36 -16.40 -24.62
C ILE A 578 -15.53 -17.64 -25.46
N THR A 579 -16.10 -17.42 -26.64
CA THR A 579 -15.99 -18.36 -27.74
C THR A 579 -14.50 -18.53 -28.04
N VAL A 580 -13.92 -19.66 -27.65
CA VAL A 580 -12.63 -20.11 -28.19
C VAL A 580 -12.88 -21.06 -29.34
N GLN A 581 -12.08 -20.88 -30.41
CA GLN A 581 -11.75 -21.93 -31.34
C GLN A 581 -10.23 -22.05 -31.45
N GLY A 582 -9.66 -23.19 -31.07
CA GLY A 582 -8.23 -23.41 -31.00
C GLY A 582 -7.52 -22.40 -30.10
N ASN A 583 -7.76 -22.42 -28.79
CA ASN A 583 -7.07 -21.59 -27.77
C ASN A 583 -6.96 -20.07 -28.08
N CYS A 584 -7.97 -19.44 -28.70
CA CYS A 584 -8.03 -18.01 -28.99
C CYS A 584 -9.39 -17.41 -28.65
N MET A 585 -9.42 -16.39 -27.78
CA MET A 585 -10.63 -15.63 -27.40
C MET A 585 -11.19 -14.85 -28.59
N LEU A 586 -12.48 -15.03 -28.91
CA LEU A 586 -13.17 -14.29 -29.98
C LEU A 586 -14.23 -13.29 -29.44
N GLY A 587 -14.53 -13.31 -28.14
CA GLY A 587 -15.47 -12.40 -27.48
C GLY A 587 -15.29 -12.37 -25.96
N MET A 588 -15.86 -11.37 -25.29
CA MET A 588 -15.98 -11.27 -23.82
C MET A 588 -17.01 -10.19 -23.47
N GLY A 589 -17.75 -10.38 -22.35
CA GLY A 589 -18.87 -9.52 -21.94
C GLY A 589 -18.85 -9.09 -20.47
N SER A 590 -17.71 -8.63 -19.97
CA SER A 590 -17.52 -8.31 -18.55
C SER A 590 -18.34 -7.12 -18.00
N GLY A 591 -18.41 -7.02 -16.67
CA GLY A 591 -18.92 -5.86 -15.93
C GLY A 591 -20.44 -5.70 -15.88
N GLN A 592 -21.23 -6.73 -16.21
CA GLN A 592 -22.69 -6.59 -16.30
C GLN A 592 -23.41 -7.15 -15.06
N PRO A 593 -24.40 -6.45 -14.48
CA PRO A 593 -25.22 -6.99 -13.39
C PRO A 593 -26.22 -8.08 -13.84
N ASN A 594 -26.17 -8.52 -15.11
CA ASN A 594 -27.04 -9.54 -15.69
C ASN A 594 -26.26 -10.40 -16.69
N ARG A 595 -26.10 -11.69 -16.36
CA ARG A 595 -25.35 -12.69 -17.17
C ARG A 595 -25.83 -12.80 -18.61
N LEU A 596 -27.14 -12.62 -18.86
CA LEU A 596 -27.70 -12.65 -20.20
C LEU A 596 -27.18 -11.50 -21.09
N GLU A 597 -26.95 -10.31 -20.51
CA GLU A 597 -26.38 -9.20 -21.27
C GLU A 597 -24.87 -9.37 -21.47
N SER A 598 -24.15 -9.97 -20.51
CA SER A 598 -22.76 -10.40 -20.71
C SER A 598 -22.62 -11.35 -21.91
N LEU A 599 -23.41 -12.43 -21.93
CA LEU A 599 -23.48 -13.37 -23.05
C LEU A 599 -23.75 -12.62 -24.36
N ARG A 600 -24.77 -11.75 -24.40
CA ARG A 600 -25.10 -10.94 -25.60
C ARG A 600 -23.98 -10.02 -26.06
N ILE A 601 -23.21 -9.40 -25.15
CA ILE A 601 -22.04 -8.61 -25.52
C ILE A 601 -21.00 -9.50 -26.21
N ALA A 602 -20.68 -10.63 -25.61
CA ALA A 602 -19.70 -11.58 -26.11
C ALA A 602 -20.09 -12.25 -27.44
N LEU A 603 -21.32 -12.76 -27.57
CA LEU A 603 -21.86 -13.31 -28.83
C LEU A 603 -21.78 -12.27 -29.97
N ARG A 604 -22.06 -10.99 -29.68
CA ARG A 604 -21.91 -9.91 -30.67
C ARG A 604 -20.45 -9.58 -31.03
N LYS A 605 -19.47 -9.88 -30.17
CA LYS A 605 -18.04 -9.78 -30.52
C LYS A 605 -17.59 -10.96 -31.37
N ALA A 606 -17.98 -12.18 -30.98
CA ALA A 606 -17.66 -13.42 -31.69
C ALA A 606 -18.23 -13.47 -33.11
N GLY A 607 -19.43 -12.90 -33.31
CA GLY A 607 -20.08 -12.88 -34.62
C GLY A 607 -20.36 -14.29 -35.14
N ASP A 608 -20.02 -14.56 -36.39
CA ASP A 608 -20.17 -15.89 -37.00
C ASP A 608 -19.16 -16.95 -36.47
N GLU A 609 -18.08 -16.52 -35.82
CA GLU A 609 -17.03 -17.43 -35.30
C GLU A 609 -17.43 -18.11 -33.97
N VAL A 610 -18.65 -17.85 -33.47
CA VAL A 610 -19.29 -18.54 -32.32
C VAL A 610 -19.56 -20.03 -32.56
N LYS A 611 -19.72 -20.46 -33.82
CA LYS A 611 -20.31 -21.76 -34.17
C LYS A 611 -19.33 -22.92 -33.89
N GLY A 612 -19.70 -23.78 -32.94
CA GLY A 612 -18.88 -24.88 -32.44
C GLY A 612 -17.80 -24.44 -31.43
N ALA A 613 -17.81 -23.18 -30.99
CA ALA A 613 -16.90 -22.68 -29.97
C ALA A 613 -17.32 -23.14 -28.56
N ALA A 614 -16.37 -23.09 -27.63
CA ALA A 614 -16.63 -23.30 -26.20
C ALA A 614 -17.24 -22.05 -25.54
N LEU A 615 -17.96 -22.26 -24.43
CA LEU A 615 -18.46 -21.25 -23.50
C LEU A 615 -18.01 -21.64 -22.09
N ALA A 616 -17.47 -20.69 -21.33
CA ALA A 616 -17.28 -20.80 -19.88
C ALA A 616 -18.17 -19.77 -19.15
N SER A 617 -18.38 -19.91 -17.85
CA SER A 617 -18.96 -18.86 -17.01
C SER A 617 -18.33 -18.86 -15.61
N ASP A 618 -17.97 -17.68 -15.11
CA ASP A 618 -17.41 -17.42 -13.77
C ASP A 618 -18.29 -17.96 -12.62
N ALA A 619 -19.60 -17.99 -12.85
CA ALA A 619 -20.61 -18.51 -11.94
C ALA A 619 -21.90 -18.91 -12.66
N PHE A 620 -22.61 -19.87 -12.05
CA PHE A 620 -23.75 -20.61 -12.59
C PHE A 620 -24.87 -19.76 -13.21
N PHE A 621 -25.50 -20.22 -14.29
CA PHE A 621 -26.68 -19.57 -14.87
C PHE A 621 -27.90 -19.66 -13.93
N PRO A 622 -28.55 -18.53 -13.57
CA PRO A 622 -29.44 -18.47 -12.40
C PRO A 622 -30.94 -18.64 -12.71
N PHE A 623 -31.31 -18.70 -13.98
CA PHE A 623 -32.68 -18.89 -14.47
C PHE A 623 -32.71 -20.14 -15.35
N GLU A 624 -33.82 -20.86 -15.47
CA GLU A 624 -34.73 -20.57 -16.58
C GLU A 624 -36.23 -20.59 -16.24
N PHE A 625 -37.04 -20.31 -17.28
CA PHE A 625 -38.46 -20.66 -17.43
C PHE A 625 -39.44 -20.45 -16.25
N VAL A 626 -40.36 -19.51 -16.50
CA VAL A 626 -41.80 -19.76 -16.29
C VAL A 626 -42.50 -19.43 -17.60
N CYS A 627 -42.89 -20.43 -18.39
CA CYS A 627 -43.65 -20.18 -19.62
C CYS A 627 -45.11 -19.82 -19.25
N PRO A 628 -45.71 -18.72 -19.77
CA PRO A 628 -45.15 -17.78 -20.72
C PRO A 628 -44.34 -16.63 -20.07
N SER A 629 -43.05 -16.55 -20.40
CA SER A 629 -42.16 -15.44 -20.08
C SER A 629 -41.69 -14.78 -21.38
N PRO A 630 -41.59 -13.44 -21.46
CA PRO A 630 -41.03 -12.76 -22.63
C PRO A 630 -39.48 -12.74 -22.64
N TRP A 631 -38.83 -13.37 -21.66
CA TRP A 631 -37.38 -13.41 -21.52
C TRP A 631 -36.85 -14.82 -21.80
N LYS A 632 -35.94 -14.94 -22.77
CA LYS A 632 -34.97 -16.04 -22.89
C LYS A 632 -33.91 -15.92 -21.80
N ASP A 633 -33.22 -17.00 -21.51
CA ASP A 633 -32.01 -17.05 -20.67
C ASP A 633 -30.75 -17.35 -21.51
N ALA A 634 -29.60 -17.22 -20.84
CA ALA A 634 -28.28 -17.47 -21.40
C ALA A 634 -28.06 -18.90 -21.92
N VAL A 635 -28.60 -19.95 -21.28
CA VAL A 635 -28.37 -21.32 -21.73
C VAL A 635 -29.06 -21.58 -23.07
N GLU A 636 -30.35 -21.24 -23.21
CA GLU A 636 -31.07 -21.37 -24.48
C GLU A 636 -30.50 -20.45 -25.57
N GLU A 637 -30.16 -19.19 -25.25
CA GLU A 637 -29.63 -18.24 -26.24
C GLU A 637 -28.19 -18.58 -26.68
N ALA A 638 -27.37 -19.20 -25.82
CA ALA A 638 -26.06 -19.77 -26.18
C ALA A 638 -26.21 -21.00 -27.09
N CYS A 639 -27.14 -21.91 -26.76
CA CYS A 639 -27.42 -23.10 -27.56
C CYS A 639 -27.94 -22.74 -28.97
N GLU A 640 -28.89 -21.80 -29.07
CA GLU A 640 -29.39 -21.28 -30.36
C GLU A 640 -28.30 -20.59 -31.20
N SER A 641 -27.32 -19.97 -30.54
CA SER A 641 -26.17 -19.33 -31.21
C SER A 641 -25.17 -20.36 -31.79
N GLY A 642 -25.30 -21.63 -31.41
CA GLY A 642 -24.47 -22.73 -31.93
C GLY A 642 -23.19 -22.99 -31.14
N ILE A 643 -23.16 -22.68 -29.84
CA ILE A 643 -22.09 -23.09 -28.92
C ILE A 643 -21.98 -24.62 -28.88
N GLY A 644 -20.75 -25.17 -28.89
CA GLY A 644 -20.49 -26.61 -28.89
C GLY A 644 -20.46 -27.24 -27.49
N VAL A 645 -19.85 -26.53 -26.54
CA VAL A 645 -19.72 -26.91 -25.12
C VAL A 645 -19.92 -25.69 -24.23
N ILE A 646 -20.62 -25.87 -23.12
CA ILE A 646 -20.79 -24.92 -22.02
C ILE A 646 -20.10 -25.52 -20.79
N ALA A 647 -19.38 -24.69 -20.04
CA ALA A 647 -18.76 -25.07 -18.78
C ALA A 647 -19.08 -23.99 -17.73
N GLU A 648 -19.53 -24.41 -16.56
CA GLU A 648 -19.91 -23.50 -15.48
C GLU A 648 -19.71 -24.18 -14.11
N PRO A 649 -19.89 -23.47 -12.98
CA PRO A 649 -19.67 -24.08 -11.66
C PRO A 649 -20.83 -24.92 -11.14
N GLY A 650 -22.02 -24.82 -11.73
CA GLY A 650 -23.24 -25.43 -11.21
C GLY A 650 -23.58 -24.98 -9.78
N GLY A 651 -24.39 -25.77 -9.09
CA GLY A 651 -24.87 -25.48 -7.74
C GLY A 651 -26.02 -24.48 -7.72
N SER A 652 -26.85 -24.49 -8.77
CA SER A 652 -28.18 -23.88 -8.80
C SER A 652 -29.22 -24.86 -8.27
N ILE A 653 -30.34 -24.33 -7.75
CA ILE A 653 -31.54 -25.16 -7.49
C ILE A 653 -32.16 -25.66 -8.82
N ARG A 654 -31.74 -25.07 -9.95
CA ARG A 654 -32.23 -25.32 -11.31
C ARG A 654 -31.19 -25.91 -12.27
N ASP A 655 -30.11 -26.51 -11.77
CA ASP A 655 -29.08 -27.14 -12.63
C ASP A 655 -29.68 -28.13 -13.64
N GLY A 656 -30.76 -28.84 -13.26
CA GLY A 656 -31.51 -29.73 -14.15
C GLY A 656 -32.17 -29.05 -15.35
N ASP A 657 -32.65 -27.81 -15.21
CA ASP A 657 -33.27 -27.06 -16.31
C ASP A 657 -32.21 -26.75 -17.41
N ALA A 658 -30.98 -26.42 -16.99
CA ALA A 658 -29.85 -26.16 -17.89
C ALA A 658 -29.35 -27.45 -18.56
N ILE A 659 -29.30 -28.57 -17.83
CA ILE A 659 -28.96 -29.90 -18.38
C ILE A 659 -29.98 -30.31 -19.45
N ASP A 660 -31.28 -30.22 -19.16
CA ASP A 660 -32.35 -30.54 -20.12
C ASP A 660 -32.31 -29.63 -21.36
N CYS A 661 -31.96 -28.35 -21.20
CA CYS A 661 -31.75 -27.44 -22.33
C CYS A 661 -30.54 -27.84 -23.19
N CYS A 662 -29.38 -28.12 -22.58
CA CYS A 662 -28.20 -28.56 -23.33
C CYS A 662 -28.46 -29.90 -24.06
N ASN A 663 -29.16 -30.84 -23.43
CA ASN A 663 -29.59 -32.10 -24.05
C ASN A 663 -30.53 -31.85 -25.26
N LYS A 664 -31.53 -30.98 -25.10
CA LYS A 664 -32.48 -30.58 -26.17
C LYS A 664 -31.79 -30.03 -27.42
N TYR A 665 -30.70 -29.27 -27.27
CA TYR A 665 -29.97 -28.66 -28.39
C TYR A 665 -28.75 -29.45 -28.87
N GLY A 666 -28.33 -30.51 -28.16
CA GLY A 666 -27.12 -31.26 -28.51
C GLY A 666 -25.84 -30.49 -28.18
N VAL A 667 -25.81 -29.83 -27.02
CA VAL A 667 -24.67 -29.07 -26.49
C VAL A 667 -24.11 -29.81 -25.28
N SER A 668 -22.77 -29.82 -25.14
CA SER A 668 -22.11 -30.47 -23.99
C SER A 668 -22.12 -29.52 -22.78
N LEU A 669 -22.44 -29.98 -21.57
CA LEU A 669 -22.44 -29.18 -20.35
C LEU A 669 -21.50 -29.78 -19.29
N LEU A 670 -20.58 -28.95 -18.78
CA LEU A 670 -19.55 -29.32 -17.81
C LEU A 670 -19.70 -28.53 -16.50
N PHE A 671 -19.70 -29.21 -15.35
CA PHE A 671 -19.72 -28.58 -14.02
C PHE A 671 -18.35 -28.66 -13.32
N THR A 672 -17.82 -27.51 -12.89
CA THR A 672 -16.52 -27.43 -12.19
C THR A 672 -16.63 -27.50 -10.67
N ASN A 673 -17.78 -27.14 -10.09
CA ASN A 673 -18.00 -26.90 -8.65
C ASN A 673 -17.19 -25.73 -8.04
N VAL A 674 -16.44 -24.95 -8.83
CA VAL A 674 -15.59 -23.83 -8.35
C VAL A 674 -15.98 -22.52 -9.03
N ARG A 675 -16.11 -21.42 -8.27
CA ARG A 675 -16.60 -20.11 -8.73
C ARG A 675 -15.53 -19.03 -8.55
N HIS A 676 -15.26 -18.27 -9.61
CA HIS A 676 -14.13 -17.32 -9.67
C HIS A 676 -14.59 -15.87 -9.69
N PHE A 677 -15.35 -15.48 -8.65
CA PHE A 677 -15.88 -14.12 -8.54
C PHE A 677 -14.81 -13.10 -8.16
N ARG A 678 -14.51 -12.18 -9.09
CA ARG A 678 -13.70 -10.98 -8.85
C ARG A 678 -14.53 -9.70 -9.05
N HIS A 679 -14.12 -8.65 -8.33
CA HIS A 679 -14.80 -7.36 -8.22
C HIS A 679 -13.82 -6.26 -7.81
#